data_AF-A0A4P9C869-F1
#
_entry.id   AF-A0A4P9C869-F1
#
_cell.length_a   1.000
_cell.length_b   1.000
_cell.length_c   1.000
_cell.angle_alpha   90.00
_cell.angle_beta   90.00
_cell.angle_gamma   90.00
#
_symmetry.space_group_name_H-M   'P 1'
#
loop_
_entity.id
_entity.type
_entity.pdbx_description
1 polymer ?
#
loop_
_entity_poly.entity_id
_entity_poly.type
_entity_poly.pdbx_seq_one_letter_code
_entity_poly.pdbx_strand_id
1 'polypeptide(L)'
;MTYKKMAFSFLTVFLLLFGCFATLFPIKAATPVIVINPGHLVGRDSGAVNNNTKIKEADLNAALAAKTAEKLKSIGYEVYLTHPVNGCSIPALLTTQQVNEGYDSDSSLKTIGDAINAKNPDLAISLHHNSGGSASGYEFYWSSYRAGIDNSGVYKKYGLWGNGDYAWLDETPCESAVRSKEFTGLLEKNFSGIGIPFRNTIERDDYIPAHTTCPSVLIEAGFVSNDNESRKLADESYQSNEATRIVKSINDFFGYKPNATVQEISFSNVKNNTFDIIIKGFKSPYDLSGITVPVWSEVNGQDDIKWYWAERQWNGDYKVTVNIKDHGNDTGTYNVHAYAVDTAGNFQMLKTASVIVPEANPGKITAEELNVSEVKNGQFTATISKVNVPNGMGLSGITVPVWSEVNGQDDIKWYWAERQWNGDYKVTVNIKDHGNDTGTYNVHAYAVDTAGNFQMLKTASVIVPEANPGKITAEELNVSEVKNGQFTATISKVNVPNGMGLSGITVPVWSEVNGQDDIKWYWAERQWNGDYKVTVNIKDHGNDTGTYNVHAYAVDTAGNFQMLKTASVIVPEANPGKITAEELNVSEVKNGQFTATISKVNVPNGMGLSGITVPVWSEVNGQDDIKWYWAERQWNGDYKVTVNIKDHGNDTGTYNVHAYAVDTAGNFQMLKTASVIVPEANPGKITAEELNVSEVKNGQFTATISKVNVPNGMGLSGITVPVWSEVNGQDDIKWYWAERQWNGDYKVTVNIKDHGNDTGTYNVHAYAVDTTGNFQVLKTIEIEVPEENNAAGLTSIIGNGTVRVEQLVYLYNSSGHDFPSYYTENGRNVDINRFAQLYIEEANAENIRADVAFAQAMKETGWLKFGGQVSISQFNFAGLGATDDGAAGMSFAQKYGDNENGIRMGIRAQIQHLKAYASTEPLNNACVDERFNLVKRGCAPYVEWLGQKENPNGYGWATGANYGQGIIDIMNRIS
;
A
#
# COMPACT_ATOMS: atom_id res chain seq x y z
N MET A 1 -34.94 -2.25 -2.57
CA MET A 1 -34.27 -3.02 -1.51
C MET A 1 -34.12 -4.50 -1.93
N THR A 2 -33.37 -4.84 -3.00
CA THR A 2 -33.10 -6.26 -3.37
C THR A 2 -31.92 -6.49 -4.34
N TYR A 3 -30.92 -5.58 -4.41
CA TYR A 3 -29.71 -5.81 -5.24
C TYR A 3 -28.38 -5.68 -4.49
N LYS A 4 -28.39 -5.31 -3.19
CA LYS A 4 -27.16 -5.18 -2.36
C LYS A 4 -26.75 -6.45 -1.60
N LYS A 5 -27.44 -7.58 -1.77
CA LYS A 5 -27.15 -8.83 -1.01
C LYS A 5 -26.39 -9.92 -1.76
N MET A 6 -26.16 -9.82 -3.08
CA MET A 6 -25.40 -10.84 -3.82
C MET A 6 -23.89 -10.57 -3.92
N ALA A 7 -23.45 -9.31 -3.83
CA ALA A 7 -22.02 -8.97 -3.83
C ALA A 7 -21.30 -9.30 -2.49
N PHE A 8 -22.04 -9.47 -1.40
CA PHE A 8 -21.47 -9.70 -0.06
C PHE A 8 -21.12 -11.17 0.22
N SER A 9 -21.74 -12.13 -0.46
CA SER A 9 -21.46 -13.56 -0.26
C SER A 9 -20.21 -14.06 -1.00
N PHE A 10 -19.80 -13.38 -2.09
CA PHE A 10 -18.57 -13.75 -2.81
C PHE A 10 -17.31 -13.28 -2.09
N LEU A 11 -17.31 -12.09 -1.48
CA LEU A 11 -16.15 -11.55 -0.76
C LEU A 11 -15.86 -12.32 0.55
N THR A 12 -16.89 -12.82 1.21
CA THR A 12 -16.76 -13.57 2.48
C THR A 12 -16.26 -15.00 2.25
N VAL A 13 -16.58 -15.62 1.10
CA VAL A 13 -16.07 -16.95 0.72
C VAL A 13 -14.65 -16.87 0.14
N PHE A 14 -14.29 -15.75 -0.49
CA PHE A 14 -12.93 -15.52 -0.99
C PHE A 14 -11.91 -15.31 0.15
N LEU A 15 -12.31 -14.63 1.23
CA LEU A 15 -11.46 -14.45 2.43
C LEU A 15 -11.32 -15.73 3.28
N LEU A 16 -12.29 -16.65 3.25
CA LEU A 16 -12.19 -17.95 3.93
C LEU A 16 -11.33 -18.97 3.15
N LEU A 17 -11.19 -18.81 1.83
CA LEU A 17 -10.34 -19.69 1.00
C LEU A 17 -8.85 -19.32 1.06
N PHE A 18 -8.50 -18.07 1.38
CA PHE A 18 -7.10 -17.67 1.61
C PHE A 18 -6.56 -18.11 2.98
N GLY A 19 -7.43 -18.35 3.96
CA GLY A 19 -7.06 -18.88 5.27
C GLY A 19 -6.57 -20.34 5.25
N CYS A 20 -6.77 -21.09 4.16
CA CYS A 20 -6.41 -22.51 4.06
C CYS A 20 -5.28 -22.83 3.07
N PHE A 21 -4.76 -21.88 2.31
CA PHE A 21 -3.63 -22.14 1.39
C PHE A 21 -2.28 -21.60 1.89
N ALA A 22 -2.24 -20.75 2.93
CA ALA A 22 -1.00 -20.34 3.60
C ALA A 22 -0.38 -21.43 4.51
N THR A 23 -0.92 -22.65 4.53
CA THR A 23 -0.41 -23.77 5.33
C THR A 23 0.24 -24.90 4.52
N LEU A 24 0.49 -24.71 3.23
CA LEU A 24 1.19 -25.69 2.40
C LEU A 24 2.41 -25.04 1.75
N PHE A 25 3.53 -25.15 2.46
CA PHE A 25 4.90 -24.75 2.13
C PHE A 25 5.24 -23.24 2.21
N PRO A 26 5.50 -22.70 3.41
CA PRO A 26 6.43 -21.58 3.49
C PRO A 26 7.81 -22.09 3.05
N ILE A 27 8.33 -21.64 1.89
CA ILE A 27 9.78 -21.70 1.65
C ILE A 27 10.38 -20.63 2.57
N LYS A 28 10.70 -21.06 3.78
CA LYS A 28 11.45 -20.26 4.74
C LYS A 28 12.90 -20.28 4.27
N ALA A 29 13.47 -19.13 3.91
CA ALA A 29 14.91 -19.00 3.75
C ALA A 29 15.60 -19.62 4.97
N ALA A 30 16.60 -20.49 4.73
CA ALA A 30 17.26 -21.22 5.81
C ALA A 30 17.81 -20.22 6.84
N THR A 31 17.41 -20.38 8.11
CA THR A 31 17.89 -19.55 9.20
C THR A 31 19.38 -19.80 9.42
N PRO A 32 20.26 -18.78 9.41
CA PRO A 32 21.68 -19.01 9.62
C PRO A 32 21.98 -19.71 10.94
N VAL A 33 22.91 -20.66 10.89
CA VAL A 33 23.39 -21.46 12.01
C VAL A 33 24.66 -20.84 12.57
N ILE A 34 24.62 -20.43 13.84
CA ILE A 34 25.74 -19.81 14.55
C ILE A 34 26.24 -20.76 15.63
N VAL A 35 27.56 -20.99 15.66
CA VAL A 35 28.19 -21.74 16.76
C VAL A 35 29.09 -20.81 17.57
N ILE A 36 28.83 -20.74 18.87
CA ILE A 36 29.63 -19.93 19.80
C ILE A 36 30.47 -20.87 20.67
N ASN A 37 31.78 -20.68 20.65
CA ASN A 37 32.73 -21.34 21.52
C ASN A 37 33.04 -20.42 22.71
N PRO A 38 32.55 -20.71 23.93
CA PRO A 38 33.11 -20.10 25.13
C PRO A 38 34.55 -20.59 25.29
N GLY A 39 35.53 -19.70 25.23
CA GLY A 39 36.93 -20.07 25.43
C GLY A 39 37.17 -20.66 26.83
N HIS A 40 38.09 -21.61 26.92
CA HIS A 40 38.42 -22.35 28.16
C HIS A 40 37.24 -23.17 28.72
N LEU A 41 37.35 -23.69 29.96
CA LEU A 41 36.29 -24.51 30.56
C LEU A 41 36.17 -24.26 32.06
N VAL A 42 35.08 -23.60 32.47
CA VAL A 42 34.78 -23.27 33.87
C VAL A 42 34.98 -24.49 34.78
N GLY A 43 35.83 -24.34 35.80
CA GLY A 43 36.15 -25.38 36.78
C GLY A 43 37.26 -26.35 36.38
N ARG A 44 37.74 -26.31 35.13
CA ARG A 44 38.87 -27.14 34.65
C ARG A 44 40.02 -26.32 34.11
N ASP A 45 39.77 -25.53 33.08
CA ASP A 45 40.72 -24.58 32.52
C ASP A 45 40.17 -23.18 32.79
N SER A 46 40.81 -22.45 33.69
CA SER A 46 40.34 -21.11 34.07
C SER A 46 40.66 -20.04 33.04
N GLY A 47 41.52 -20.33 32.05
CA GLY A 47 42.23 -19.30 31.30
C GLY A 47 43.00 -18.37 32.24
N ALA A 48 43.17 -17.12 31.82
CA ALA A 48 43.80 -16.10 32.64
C ALA A 48 43.00 -15.77 33.91
N VAL A 49 43.71 -15.49 35.01
CA VAL A 49 43.10 -15.11 36.29
C VAL A 49 43.67 -13.78 36.74
N ASN A 50 42.79 -12.82 37.03
CA ASN A 50 43.22 -11.56 37.62
C ASN A 50 43.73 -11.79 39.05
N ASN A 51 44.97 -11.36 39.32
CA ASN A 51 45.59 -11.58 40.63
C ASN A 51 44.91 -10.81 41.77
N ASN A 52 44.28 -9.67 41.51
CA ASN A 52 43.68 -8.80 42.52
C ASN A 52 42.18 -9.04 42.68
N THR A 53 41.43 -9.11 41.58
CA THR A 53 39.97 -9.29 41.59
C THR A 53 39.54 -10.76 41.67
N LYS A 54 40.45 -11.70 41.39
CA LYS A 54 40.21 -13.16 41.34
C LYS A 54 39.22 -13.60 40.25
N ILE A 55 38.85 -12.69 39.35
CA ILE A 55 37.99 -12.97 38.20
C ILE A 55 38.79 -13.83 37.22
N LYS A 56 38.15 -14.89 36.71
CA LYS A 56 38.73 -15.84 35.78
C LYS A 56 38.15 -15.61 34.38
N GLU A 57 38.99 -15.75 33.38
CA GLU A 57 38.62 -15.63 31.97
C GLU A 57 37.48 -16.60 31.60
N ALA A 58 37.58 -17.88 31.98
CA ALA A 58 36.57 -18.88 31.65
C ALA A 58 35.16 -18.50 32.14
N ASP A 59 35.05 -17.83 33.30
CA ASP A 59 33.77 -17.37 33.83
C ASP A 59 33.19 -16.22 32.99
N LEU A 60 34.04 -15.29 32.54
CA LEU A 60 33.66 -14.19 31.66
C LEU A 60 33.26 -14.69 30.26
N ASN A 61 34.04 -15.60 29.69
CA ASN A 61 33.79 -16.21 28.38
C ASN A 61 32.44 -16.92 28.35
N ALA A 62 32.16 -17.74 29.38
CA ALA A 62 30.90 -18.45 29.53
C ALA A 62 29.71 -17.48 29.65
N ALA A 63 29.84 -16.44 30.47
CA ALA A 63 28.77 -15.45 30.67
C ALA A 63 28.45 -14.66 29.40
N LEU A 64 29.47 -14.16 28.68
CA LEU A 64 29.29 -13.42 27.43
C LEU A 64 28.74 -14.32 26.32
N ALA A 65 29.22 -15.57 26.21
CA ALA A 65 28.74 -16.55 25.25
C ALA A 65 27.26 -16.86 25.46
N ALA A 66 26.83 -17.11 26.70
CA ALA A 66 25.43 -17.37 27.03
C ALA A 66 24.53 -16.19 26.64
N LYS A 67 24.88 -14.95 27.04
CA LYS A 67 24.11 -13.75 26.71
C LYS A 67 24.01 -13.51 25.21
N THR A 68 25.12 -13.71 24.48
CA THR A 68 25.15 -13.57 23.02
C THR A 68 24.28 -14.62 22.35
N ALA A 69 24.40 -15.88 22.76
CA ALA A 69 23.65 -16.99 22.21
C ALA A 69 22.13 -16.87 22.45
N GLU A 70 21.73 -16.46 23.65
CA GLU A 70 20.32 -16.24 24.01
C GLU A 70 19.72 -15.07 23.23
N LYS A 71 20.45 -13.97 23.05
CA LYS A 71 20.01 -12.84 22.21
C LYS A 71 19.82 -13.28 20.77
N LEU A 72 20.80 -13.96 20.16
CA LEU A 72 20.68 -14.50 18.80
C LEU A 72 19.49 -15.46 18.66
N LYS A 73 19.30 -16.37 19.63
CA LYS A 73 18.16 -17.30 19.62
C LYS A 73 16.82 -16.56 19.71
N SER A 74 16.74 -15.52 20.54
CA SER A 74 15.53 -14.73 20.73
C SER A 74 15.08 -13.95 19.49
N ILE A 75 16.01 -13.68 18.57
CA ILE A 75 15.78 -12.94 17.32
C ILE A 75 15.73 -13.85 16.09
N GLY A 76 15.67 -15.16 16.31
CA GLY A 76 15.31 -16.13 15.27
C GLY A 76 16.44 -16.97 14.71
N TYR A 77 17.70 -16.77 15.11
CA TYR A 77 18.83 -17.61 14.66
C TYR A 77 18.77 -19.04 15.20
N GLU A 78 19.36 -19.97 14.46
CA GLU A 78 19.74 -21.27 14.98
C GLU A 78 21.11 -21.15 15.64
N VAL A 79 21.20 -21.45 16.94
CA VAL A 79 22.41 -21.17 17.73
C VAL A 79 22.79 -22.38 18.56
N TYR A 80 24.08 -22.71 18.58
CA TYR A 80 24.65 -23.73 19.44
C TYR A 80 25.87 -23.19 20.19
N LEU A 81 26.07 -23.70 21.40
CA LEU A 81 27.35 -23.58 22.10
C LEU A 81 28.24 -24.77 21.73
N THR A 82 29.56 -24.64 21.80
CA THR A 82 30.44 -25.82 21.64
C THR A 82 30.29 -26.79 22.80
N HIS A 83 30.09 -26.27 24.01
CA HIS A 83 29.85 -27.06 25.23
C HIS A 83 28.87 -26.36 26.19
N PRO A 84 28.30 -27.06 27.19
CA PRO A 84 27.27 -26.50 28.05
C PRO A 84 27.83 -25.35 28.91
N VAL A 85 27.00 -24.32 29.12
CA VAL A 85 27.23 -23.23 30.06
C VAL A 85 26.14 -23.26 31.13
N ASN A 86 26.52 -23.21 32.40
CA ASN A 86 25.57 -23.29 33.51
C ASN A 86 24.54 -22.15 33.45
N GLY A 87 23.26 -22.48 33.57
CA GLY A 87 22.17 -21.50 33.52
C GLY A 87 21.75 -21.04 32.12
N CYS A 88 22.41 -21.50 31.05
CA CYS A 88 22.03 -21.20 29.67
C CYS A 88 21.21 -22.34 29.06
N SER A 89 20.12 -22.00 28.37
CA SER A 89 19.22 -22.98 27.73
C SER A 89 19.60 -23.36 26.30
N ILE A 90 20.66 -22.74 25.76
CA ILE A 90 21.11 -22.97 24.38
C ILE A 90 21.77 -24.36 24.27
N PRO A 91 21.40 -25.17 23.25
CA PRO A 91 21.97 -26.50 23.07
C PRO A 91 23.48 -26.44 22.79
N ALA A 92 24.21 -27.44 23.28
CA ALA A 92 25.64 -27.59 23.04
C ALA A 92 25.95 -28.74 22.08
N LEU A 93 27.00 -28.59 21.27
CA LEU A 93 27.46 -29.62 20.32
C LEU A 93 28.15 -30.80 21.02
N LEU A 94 28.90 -30.51 22.09
CA LEU A 94 29.61 -31.50 22.91
C LEU A 94 29.03 -31.50 24.32
N THR A 95 29.17 -32.63 25.01
CA THR A 95 28.98 -32.72 26.45
C THR A 95 30.23 -32.21 27.19
N THR A 96 30.08 -31.78 28.44
CA THR A 96 31.23 -31.42 29.30
C THR A 96 32.25 -32.55 29.40
N GLN A 97 31.80 -33.81 29.40
CA GLN A 97 32.67 -34.98 29.41
C GLN A 97 33.54 -35.08 28.14
N GLN A 98 32.95 -34.90 26.96
CA GLN A 98 33.71 -34.98 25.69
C GLN A 98 34.76 -33.87 25.58
N VAL A 99 34.46 -32.68 26.08
CA VAL A 99 35.47 -31.60 26.15
C VAL A 99 36.57 -31.95 27.15
N ASN A 100 36.19 -32.48 28.33
CA ASN A 100 37.13 -32.95 29.34
C ASN A 100 38.11 -34.01 28.79
N GLU A 101 37.59 -35.04 28.11
CA GLU A 101 38.41 -36.08 27.50
C GLU A 101 39.41 -35.48 26.49
N GLY A 102 39.01 -34.47 25.72
CA GLY A 102 39.91 -33.74 24.84
C GLY A 102 41.04 -33.01 25.56
N TYR A 103 40.80 -32.46 26.76
CA TYR A 103 41.87 -31.88 27.58
C TYR A 103 42.81 -32.95 28.14
N ASP A 104 42.33 -34.15 28.44
CA ASP A 104 43.16 -35.26 28.93
C ASP A 104 44.07 -35.84 27.83
N SER A 105 43.72 -35.64 26.55
CA SER A 105 44.48 -36.08 25.39
C SER A 105 45.21 -34.96 24.64
N ASP A 106 45.34 -33.76 25.22
CA ASP A 106 45.92 -32.57 24.59
C ASP A 106 45.33 -32.24 23.20
N SER A 107 44.04 -32.57 23.00
CA SER A 107 43.33 -32.43 21.73
C SER A 107 42.03 -31.61 21.85
N SER A 108 41.83 -30.87 22.94
CA SER A 108 40.58 -30.15 23.24
C SER A 108 40.16 -29.20 22.11
N LEU A 109 41.08 -28.39 21.59
CA LEU A 109 40.82 -27.48 20.47
C LEU A 109 40.46 -28.23 19.18
N LYS A 110 41.09 -29.39 18.93
CA LYS A 110 40.75 -30.27 17.81
C LYS A 110 39.34 -30.84 17.96
N THR A 111 39.00 -31.36 19.14
CA THR A 111 37.67 -31.88 19.45
C THR A 111 36.59 -30.80 19.24
N ILE A 112 36.86 -29.56 19.67
CA ILE A 112 35.96 -28.42 19.46
C ILE A 112 35.85 -28.07 17.97
N GLY A 113 36.97 -27.93 17.27
CA GLY A 113 37.00 -27.60 15.85
C GLY A 113 36.30 -28.65 14.98
N ASP A 114 36.52 -29.94 15.26
CA ASP A 114 35.85 -31.06 14.59
C ASP A 114 34.33 -31.00 14.83
N ALA A 115 33.89 -30.69 16.05
CA ALA A 115 32.46 -30.57 16.36
C ALA A 115 31.81 -29.38 15.64
N ILE A 116 32.49 -28.23 15.56
CA ILE A 116 32.04 -27.08 14.77
C ILE A 116 31.90 -27.48 13.31
N ASN A 117 32.92 -28.10 12.72
CA ASN A 117 32.90 -28.52 11.31
C ASN A 117 31.81 -29.56 11.02
N ALA A 118 31.59 -30.50 11.94
CA ALA A 118 30.53 -31.51 11.81
C ALA A 118 29.13 -30.88 11.83
N LYS A 119 28.94 -29.75 12.53
CA LYS A 119 27.66 -29.01 12.51
C LYS A 119 27.47 -28.22 11.21
N ASN A 120 28.54 -27.91 10.50
CA ASN A 120 28.55 -27.09 9.27
C ASN A 120 27.80 -25.75 9.44
N PRO A 121 28.18 -24.89 10.41
CA PRO A 121 27.51 -23.62 10.64
C PRO A 121 27.89 -22.55 9.61
N ASP A 122 27.09 -21.49 9.53
CA ASP A 122 27.36 -20.34 8.67
C ASP A 122 28.37 -19.36 9.27
N LEU A 123 28.52 -19.37 10.61
CA LEU A 123 29.53 -18.59 11.34
C LEU A 123 29.89 -19.27 12.65
N ALA A 124 31.19 -19.29 12.99
CA ALA A 124 31.68 -19.69 14.30
C ALA A 124 32.43 -18.56 15.02
N ILE A 125 32.18 -18.38 16.32
CA ILE A 125 32.81 -17.32 17.12
C ILE A 125 33.44 -17.95 18.36
N SER A 126 34.75 -17.75 18.57
CA SER A 126 35.41 -18.07 19.83
C SER A 126 35.49 -16.83 20.72
N LEU A 127 34.90 -16.86 21.91
CA LEU A 127 34.87 -15.73 22.85
C LEU A 127 35.89 -15.91 23.96
N HIS A 128 36.79 -14.95 24.10
CA HIS A 128 37.91 -14.91 25.04
C HIS A 128 38.03 -13.55 25.73
N HIS A 129 38.85 -13.49 26.79
CA HIS A 129 39.31 -12.24 27.39
C HIS A 129 40.82 -12.30 27.66
N ASN A 130 41.55 -11.35 27.10
CA ASN A 130 43.00 -11.38 26.98
C ASN A 130 43.70 -11.09 28.32
N SER A 131 45.02 -11.30 28.36
CA SER A 131 45.90 -11.02 29.50
C SER A 131 47.22 -10.42 29.02
N GLY A 132 47.61 -9.28 29.59
CA GLY A 132 48.76 -8.50 29.09
C GLY A 132 49.23 -7.42 30.06
N GLY A 133 49.27 -7.72 31.36
CA GLY A 133 49.61 -6.73 32.39
C GLY A 133 48.53 -5.65 32.53
N SER A 134 48.90 -4.37 32.42
CA SER A 134 47.96 -3.22 32.48
C SER A 134 47.30 -2.87 31.14
N ALA A 135 47.48 -3.71 30.11
CA ALA A 135 46.81 -3.54 28.82
C ALA A 135 45.29 -3.47 28.98
N SER A 136 44.65 -2.79 28.04
CA SER A 136 43.20 -2.63 27.95
C SER A 136 42.77 -2.56 26.49
N GLY A 137 41.51 -2.91 26.22
CA GLY A 137 40.93 -2.85 24.89
C GLY A 137 40.41 -4.19 24.39
N TYR A 138 39.55 -4.15 23.37
CA TYR A 138 39.16 -5.35 22.64
C TYR A 138 40.04 -5.61 21.42
N GLU A 139 40.26 -6.88 21.12
CA GLU A 139 41.02 -7.33 19.95
C GLU A 139 40.23 -8.41 19.18
N PHE A 140 40.33 -8.40 17.86
CA PHE A 140 39.67 -9.39 17.00
C PHE A 140 40.70 -10.16 16.18
N TYR A 141 40.57 -11.47 16.18
CA TYR A 141 41.49 -12.38 15.53
C TYR A 141 40.78 -13.14 14.42
N TRP A 142 41.42 -13.21 13.26
CA TRP A 142 40.99 -14.01 12.11
C TRP A 142 42.21 -14.68 11.48
N SER A 143 41.99 -15.75 10.72
CA SER A 143 43.06 -16.46 10.02
C SER A 143 42.81 -16.44 8.51
N SER A 144 43.81 -15.98 7.74
CA SER A 144 43.87 -16.19 6.29
C SER A 144 44.16 -17.65 5.97
N TYR A 145 44.98 -18.30 6.80
CA TYR A 145 45.29 -19.72 6.74
C TYR A 145 44.11 -20.58 7.19
N ARG A 146 43.73 -21.56 6.35
CA ARG A 146 42.64 -22.51 6.65
C ARG A 146 43.08 -23.94 6.39
N ALA A 147 43.45 -24.63 7.46
CA ALA A 147 44.00 -25.97 7.41
C ALA A 147 43.08 -26.95 6.66
N GLY A 148 43.51 -27.38 5.48
CA GLY A 148 42.83 -28.43 4.70
C GLY A 148 41.72 -27.93 3.78
N ILE A 149 41.58 -26.61 3.59
CA ILE A 149 40.59 -26.02 2.66
C ILE A 149 41.31 -25.46 1.42
N ASP A 150 42.13 -24.44 1.63
CA ASP A 150 43.04 -23.87 0.64
C ASP A 150 44.39 -23.69 1.33
N ASN A 151 45.45 -24.14 0.66
CA ASN A 151 46.82 -24.02 1.15
C ASN A 151 47.76 -23.53 0.03
N SER A 152 47.23 -22.96 -1.05
CA SER A 152 47.99 -22.66 -2.26
C SER A 152 48.92 -21.44 -2.13
N GLY A 153 48.71 -20.58 -1.13
CA GLY A 153 49.51 -19.38 -0.84
C GLY A 153 50.10 -19.33 0.59
N VAL A 154 50.28 -20.49 1.23
CA VAL A 154 50.63 -20.54 2.67
C VAL A 154 52.10 -20.19 2.94
N TYR A 155 52.33 -19.28 3.89
CA TYR A 155 53.66 -18.87 4.35
C TYR A 155 53.71 -18.68 5.86
N LYS A 156 54.93 -18.62 6.42
CA LYS A 156 55.15 -18.39 7.85
C LYS A 156 55.54 -16.94 8.12
N LYS A 157 54.92 -16.33 9.12
CA LYS A 157 55.25 -14.98 9.62
C LYS A 157 55.68 -15.04 11.09
N TYR A 158 56.87 -14.51 11.35
CA TYR A 158 57.44 -14.43 12.70
C TYR A 158 56.83 -13.27 13.50
N GLY A 159 56.63 -13.46 14.81
CA GLY A 159 56.32 -12.37 15.73
C GLY A 159 54.83 -11.99 15.84
N LEU A 160 53.92 -12.83 15.34
CA LEU A 160 52.47 -12.67 15.58
C LEU A 160 52.01 -13.27 16.92
N TRP A 161 52.80 -14.20 17.47
CA TRP A 161 52.60 -14.75 18.80
C TRP A 161 53.38 -13.94 19.85
N GLY A 162 52.82 -13.79 21.05
CA GLY A 162 53.45 -13.00 22.13
C GLY A 162 54.79 -13.57 22.63
N ASN A 163 55.09 -14.84 22.33
CA ASN A 163 56.36 -15.50 22.61
C ASN A 163 57.37 -15.43 21.44
N GLY A 164 56.98 -14.82 20.31
CA GLY A 164 57.78 -14.73 19.11
C GLY A 164 57.66 -15.92 18.14
N ASP A 165 56.74 -16.86 18.34
CA ASP A 165 56.60 -17.99 17.43
C ASP A 165 56.10 -17.59 16.01
N TYR A 166 56.30 -18.51 15.06
CA TYR A 166 55.79 -18.38 13.69
C TYR A 166 54.29 -18.70 13.65
N ALA A 167 53.53 -17.88 12.94
CA ALA A 167 52.15 -18.15 12.55
C ALA A 167 52.08 -18.48 11.05
N TRP A 168 51.16 -19.36 10.66
CA TRP A 168 50.82 -19.63 9.27
C TRP A 168 49.80 -18.62 8.76
N LEU A 169 50.08 -18.04 7.60
CA LEU A 169 49.20 -17.12 6.87
C LEU A 169 49.04 -17.63 5.43
N ASP A 170 48.03 -17.12 4.72
CA ASP A 170 47.78 -17.44 3.30
C ASP A 170 47.62 -16.17 2.47
N GLU A 171 48.42 -16.02 1.40
CA GLU A 171 48.31 -14.89 0.46
C GLU A 171 47.09 -15.02 -0.48
N THR A 172 46.54 -16.23 -0.62
CA THR A 172 45.35 -16.54 -1.42
C THR A 172 44.29 -17.19 -0.54
N PRO A 173 43.73 -16.45 0.46
CA PRO A 173 42.82 -17.04 1.44
C PRO A 173 41.52 -17.52 0.79
N CYS A 174 40.99 -18.65 1.28
CA CYS A 174 39.70 -19.15 0.84
C CYS A 174 38.55 -18.20 1.22
N GLU A 175 37.37 -18.39 0.62
CA GLU A 175 36.21 -17.53 0.85
C GLU A 175 35.84 -17.39 2.34
N SER A 176 35.83 -18.50 3.10
CA SER A 176 35.56 -18.47 4.54
C SER A 176 36.53 -17.55 5.30
N ALA A 177 37.81 -17.55 4.94
CA ALA A 177 38.81 -16.68 5.54
C ALA A 177 38.63 -15.21 5.14
N VAL A 178 38.26 -14.94 3.88
CA VAL A 178 37.92 -13.57 3.42
C VAL A 178 36.71 -13.05 4.19
N ARG A 179 35.65 -13.86 4.34
CA ARG A 179 34.44 -13.48 5.08
C ARG A 179 34.70 -13.31 6.58
N SER A 180 35.60 -14.09 7.18
CA SER A 180 36.08 -13.83 8.55
C SER A 180 36.66 -12.43 8.70
N LYS A 181 37.51 -12.00 7.75
CA LYS A 181 38.11 -10.66 7.77
C LYS A 181 37.03 -9.58 7.68
N GLU A 182 36.06 -9.74 6.79
CA GLU A 182 34.91 -8.82 6.70
C GLU A 182 34.15 -8.72 8.02
N PHE A 183 33.90 -9.85 8.68
CA PHE A 183 33.22 -9.89 9.97
C PHE A 183 33.98 -9.14 11.06
N THR A 184 35.32 -9.23 11.10
CA THR A 184 36.13 -8.42 12.04
C THR A 184 35.99 -6.91 11.81
N GLY A 185 35.81 -6.47 10.56
CA GLY A 185 35.54 -5.05 10.26
C GLY A 185 34.17 -4.59 10.78
N LEU A 186 33.17 -5.46 10.77
CA LEU A 186 31.85 -5.19 11.37
C LEU A 186 31.93 -5.11 12.89
N LEU A 187 32.70 -6.01 13.52
CA LEU A 187 32.96 -5.99 14.95
C LEU A 187 33.66 -4.68 15.37
N GLU A 188 34.70 -4.24 14.66
CA GLU A 188 35.39 -2.97 14.89
C GLU A 188 34.42 -1.79 14.87
N LYS A 189 33.61 -1.70 13.81
CA LYS A 189 32.60 -0.65 13.64
C LYS A 189 31.59 -0.64 14.80
N ASN A 190 31.08 -1.81 15.18
CA ASN A 190 29.95 -1.92 16.09
C ASN A 190 30.35 -1.89 17.57
N PHE A 191 31.59 -2.24 17.92
CA PHE A 191 32.10 -2.10 19.29
C PHE A 191 32.52 -0.67 19.65
N SER A 192 32.60 0.23 18.66
CA SER A 192 32.95 1.64 18.89
C SER A 192 32.06 2.28 19.97
N GLY A 193 32.69 2.97 20.92
CA GLY A 193 32.01 3.71 21.98
C GLY A 193 31.44 2.87 23.14
N ILE A 194 31.74 1.57 23.22
CA ILE A 194 31.29 0.72 24.36
C ILE A 194 32.01 1.07 25.68
N GLY A 195 33.07 1.88 25.63
CA GLY A 195 33.79 2.40 26.79
C GLY A 195 34.98 1.54 27.22
N ILE A 196 35.33 0.52 26.45
CA ILE A 196 36.69 -0.04 26.35
C ILE A 196 37.14 0.27 24.91
N PRO A 197 38.39 0.73 24.67
CA PRO A 197 38.82 1.13 23.33
C PRO A 197 39.07 -0.07 22.41
N PHE A 198 38.93 0.13 21.09
CA PHE A 198 39.48 -0.78 20.10
C PHE A 198 41.00 -0.80 20.21
N ARG A 199 41.60 -1.99 20.16
CA ARG A 199 43.05 -2.14 20.19
C ARG A 199 43.60 -2.55 18.84
N ASN A 200 43.23 -3.73 18.34
CA ASN A 200 43.71 -4.23 17.04
C ASN A 200 42.78 -5.28 16.43
N THR A 201 42.87 -5.40 15.10
CA THR A 201 42.44 -6.60 14.37
C THR A 201 43.69 -7.33 13.90
N ILE A 202 43.85 -8.60 14.30
CA ILE A 202 45.07 -9.37 14.14
C ILE A 202 44.80 -10.59 13.25
N GLU A 203 45.66 -10.77 12.25
CA GLU A 203 45.68 -11.97 11.43
C GLU A 203 46.63 -12.99 12.07
N ARG A 204 46.11 -14.14 12.52
CA ARG A 204 46.88 -15.20 13.19
C ARG A 204 46.20 -16.57 13.06
N ASP A 205 46.98 -17.63 13.09
CA ASP A 205 46.54 -19.02 12.99
C ASP A 205 46.02 -19.61 14.32
N ASP A 206 45.22 -18.83 15.05
CA ASP A 206 44.49 -19.34 16.22
C ASP A 206 43.65 -20.56 15.83
N TYR A 207 43.66 -21.62 16.64
CA TYR A 207 43.20 -22.94 16.22
C TYR A 207 41.78 -22.93 15.65
N ILE A 208 40.81 -22.29 16.32
CA ILE A 208 39.42 -22.25 15.84
C ILE A 208 39.32 -21.45 14.52
N PRO A 209 39.79 -20.19 14.43
CA PRO A 209 39.92 -19.48 13.15
C PRO A 209 40.73 -20.20 12.06
N ALA A 210 41.69 -21.05 12.37
CA ALA A 210 42.54 -21.71 11.37
C ALA A 210 42.02 -23.08 10.91
N HIS A 211 41.20 -23.76 11.72
CA HIS A 211 40.80 -25.15 11.47
C HIS A 211 39.30 -25.37 11.26
N THR A 212 38.46 -24.33 11.36
CA THR A 212 37.04 -24.46 10.99
C THR A 212 36.79 -24.18 9.51
N THR A 213 35.79 -24.84 8.92
CA THR A 213 35.44 -24.73 7.50
C THR A 213 34.59 -23.52 7.17
N CYS A 214 33.78 -23.05 8.11
CA CYS A 214 32.97 -21.86 8.00
C CYS A 214 33.78 -20.58 8.26
N PRO A 215 33.25 -19.39 7.90
CA PRO A 215 33.72 -18.13 8.46
C PRO A 215 33.80 -18.22 9.99
N SER A 216 34.94 -17.84 10.54
CA SER A 216 35.14 -17.84 11.99
C SER A 216 36.16 -16.83 12.49
N VAL A 217 35.92 -16.33 13.70
CA VAL A 217 36.80 -15.35 14.37
C VAL A 217 36.98 -15.73 15.83
N LEU A 218 38.06 -15.21 16.43
CA LEU A 218 38.23 -15.17 17.88
C LEU A 218 38.12 -13.72 18.34
N ILE A 219 37.32 -13.49 19.37
CA ILE A 219 37.07 -12.18 19.96
C ILE A 219 37.70 -12.17 21.35
N GLU A 220 38.69 -11.31 21.55
CA GLU A 220 39.18 -10.93 22.86
C GLU A 220 38.37 -9.72 23.33
N ALA A 221 37.35 -9.95 24.15
CA ALA A 221 36.38 -8.93 24.57
C ALA A 221 36.89 -7.97 25.67
N GLY A 222 38.20 -7.91 25.88
CA GLY A 222 38.84 -7.08 26.89
C GLY A 222 39.95 -7.82 27.63
N PHE A 223 40.66 -7.12 28.51
CA PHE A 223 41.79 -7.68 29.26
C PHE A 223 41.42 -8.02 30.71
N VAL A 224 41.32 -9.31 31.05
CA VAL A 224 41.05 -9.77 32.42
C VAL A 224 42.20 -9.42 33.37
N SER A 225 43.44 -9.28 32.87
CA SER A 225 44.59 -8.90 33.70
C SER A 225 44.52 -7.47 34.26
N ASN A 226 43.67 -6.61 33.68
CA ASN A 226 43.48 -5.24 34.13
C ASN A 226 42.38 -5.16 35.20
N ASP A 227 42.70 -4.60 36.37
CA ASP A 227 41.78 -4.59 37.51
C ASP A 227 40.50 -3.79 37.27
N ASN A 228 40.59 -2.67 36.55
CA ASN A 228 39.43 -1.84 36.25
C ASN A 228 38.58 -2.49 35.16
N GLU A 229 39.23 -3.05 34.14
CA GLU A 229 38.56 -3.72 33.05
C GLU A 229 37.91 -5.02 33.51
N SER A 230 38.58 -5.88 34.27
CA SER A 230 38.01 -7.13 34.78
C SER A 230 36.74 -6.92 35.60
N ARG A 231 36.66 -5.85 36.42
CA ARG A 231 35.41 -5.49 37.13
C ARG A 231 34.30 -5.08 36.17
N LYS A 232 34.64 -4.37 35.10
CA LYS A 232 33.70 -3.95 34.06
C LYS A 232 33.23 -5.13 33.23
N LEU A 233 34.13 -6.03 32.84
CA LEU A 233 33.84 -7.26 32.11
C LEU A 233 32.97 -8.22 32.93
N ALA A 234 33.06 -8.17 34.26
CA ALA A 234 32.18 -8.93 35.15
C ALA A 234 30.81 -8.26 35.42
N ASP A 235 30.60 -7.02 35.00
CA ASP A 235 29.33 -6.33 35.17
C ASP A 235 28.28 -6.85 34.17
N GLU A 236 27.11 -7.24 34.68
CA GLU A 236 26.08 -7.86 33.84
C GLU A 236 25.53 -6.93 32.75
N SER A 237 25.40 -5.63 33.07
CA SER A 237 24.88 -4.64 32.11
C SER A 237 25.90 -4.41 31.01
N TYR A 238 27.19 -4.39 31.37
CA TYR A 238 28.28 -4.27 30.41
C TYR A 238 28.34 -5.47 29.47
N GLN A 239 28.33 -6.70 30.01
CA GLN A 239 28.30 -7.93 29.21
C GLN A 239 27.08 -7.99 28.28
N SER A 240 25.92 -7.51 28.74
CA SER A 240 24.71 -7.45 27.89
C SER A 240 24.89 -6.47 26.73
N ASN A 241 25.61 -5.36 26.92
CA ASN A 241 25.95 -4.41 25.86
C ASN A 241 26.94 -5.03 24.86
N GLU A 242 27.98 -5.71 25.33
CA GLU A 242 28.94 -6.42 24.47
C GLU A 242 28.25 -7.49 23.62
N ALA A 243 27.41 -8.32 24.24
CA ALA A 243 26.59 -9.30 23.54
C ALA A 243 25.70 -8.63 22.47
N THR A 244 25.12 -7.46 22.74
CA THR A 244 24.35 -6.70 21.74
C THR A 244 25.23 -6.24 20.57
N ARG A 245 26.48 -5.82 20.80
CA ARG A 245 27.40 -5.42 19.70
C ARG A 245 27.83 -6.60 18.84
N ILE A 246 28.04 -7.77 19.45
CA ILE A 246 28.31 -9.01 18.73
C ILE A 246 27.09 -9.38 17.86
N VAL A 247 25.89 -9.40 18.45
CA VAL A 247 24.63 -9.68 17.73
C VAL A 247 24.44 -8.71 16.55
N LYS A 248 24.66 -7.41 16.77
CA LYS A 248 24.57 -6.41 15.71
C LYS A 248 25.54 -6.72 14.55
N SER A 249 26.77 -7.09 14.88
CA SER A 249 27.78 -7.44 13.86
C SER A 249 27.38 -8.67 13.07
N ILE A 250 26.77 -9.67 13.73
CA ILE A 250 26.27 -10.89 13.07
C ILE A 250 25.11 -10.55 12.12
N ASN A 251 24.17 -9.71 12.55
CA ASN A 251 23.08 -9.23 11.68
C ASN A 251 23.62 -8.49 10.45
N ASP A 252 24.56 -7.57 10.65
CA ASP A 252 25.19 -6.83 9.55
C ASP A 252 25.93 -7.78 8.59
N PHE A 253 26.54 -8.85 9.10
CA PHE A 253 27.30 -9.83 8.31
C PHE A 253 26.44 -10.69 7.39
N PHE A 254 25.28 -11.12 7.87
CA PHE A 254 24.34 -11.92 7.09
C PHE A 254 23.37 -11.08 6.24
N GLY A 255 23.39 -9.74 6.39
CA GLY A 255 22.29 -8.90 5.89
C GLY A 255 20.94 -9.27 6.51
N TYR A 256 20.96 -10.04 7.60
CA TYR A 256 19.77 -10.57 8.26
C TYR A 256 19.21 -9.47 9.16
N LYS A 257 18.06 -8.91 8.75
CA LYS A 257 17.27 -7.99 9.56
C LYS A 257 16.09 -8.76 10.14
N PRO A 258 16.22 -9.39 11.33
CA PRO A 258 15.09 -10.03 11.95
C PRO A 258 14.04 -8.95 12.27
N ASN A 259 12.81 -9.20 11.86
CA ASN A 259 11.72 -8.24 12.05
C ASN A 259 11.55 -7.93 13.55
N ALA A 260 11.44 -6.64 13.91
CA ALA A 260 10.92 -6.26 15.22
C ALA A 260 9.51 -6.83 15.38
N THR A 261 9.17 -7.25 16.59
CA THR A 261 7.92 -7.95 16.88
C THR A 261 7.15 -7.27 18.00
N VAL A 262 5.83 -7.39 17.94
CA VAL A 262 4.89 -7.01 19.00
C VAL A 262 4.01 -8.20 19.32
N GLN A 263 3.69 -8.41 20.59
CA GLN A 263 2.74 -9.45 20.97
C GLN A 263 1.31 -9.01 20.67
N GLU A 264 0.92 -7.82 21.13
CA GLU A 264 -0.44 -7.31 20.98
C GLU A 264 -0.51 -5.78 20.88
N ILE A 265 -1.57 -5.31 20.21
CA ILE A 265 -2.07 -3.94 20.32
C ILE A 265 -3.39 -4.05 21.10
N SER A 266 -3.51 -3.29 22.18
CA SER A 266 -4.71 -3.24 23.02
C SER A 266 -5.19 -1.82 23.19
N PHE A 267 -6.47 -1.65 23.50
CA PHE A 267 -7.10 -0.33 23.61
C PHE A 267 -7.62 -0.10 25.02
N SER A 268 -7.52 1.14 25.50
CA SER A 268 -8.08 1.54 26.79
C SER A 268 -8.63 2.97 26.72
N ASN A 269 -9.35 3.41 27.75
CA ASN A 269 -9.90 4.76 27.84
C ASN A 269 -10.73 5.18 26.62
N VAL A 270 -11.47 4.25 26.01
CA VAL A 270 -12.37 4.51 24.87
C VAL A 270 -13.64 5.22 25.35
N LYS A 271 -13.49 6.40 25.95
CA LYS A 271 -14.54 7.28 26.50
C LYS A 271 -14.01 8.73 26.49
N ASN A 272 -14.91 9.72 26.45
CA ASN A 272 -14.58 11.15 26.60
C ASN A 272 -13.64 11.74 25.53
N ASN A 273 -13.96 11.56 24.24
CA ASN A 273 -13.25 12.19 23.11
C ASN A 273 -11.78 11.78 22.93
N THR A 274 -11.31 10.72 23.60
CA THR A 274 -9.99 10.13 23.38
C THR A 274 -10.05 8.61 23.42
N PHE A 275 -9.00 7.94 22.91
CA PHE A 275 -8.70 6.55 23.23
C PHE A 275 -7.20 6.32 23.28
N ASP A 276 -6.77 5.36 24.10
CA ASP A 276 -5.38 4.97 24.25
C ASP A 276 -5.09 3.69 23.48
N ILE A 277 -3.99 3.70 22.72
CA ILE A 277 -3.42 2.55 22.02
C ILE A 277 -2.20 2.09 22.82
N ILE A 278 -2.17 0.82 23.22
CA ILE A 278 -1.07 0.23 23.98
C ILE A 278 -0.46 -0.93 23.18
N ILE A 279 0.81 -0.81 22.86
CA ILE A 279 1.60 -1.80 22.11
C ILE A 279 2.45 -2.57 23.12
N LYS A 280 2.16 -3.86 23.29
CA LYS A 280 2.79 -4.70 24.31
C LYS A 280 3.74 -5.75 23.76
N GLY A 281 4.71 -6.11 24.60
CA GLY A 281 5.67 -7.17 24.30
C GLY A 281 6.56 -6.83 23.11
N PHE A 282 6.88 -5.54 22.95
CA PHE A 282 7.75 -5.07 21.88
C PHE A 282 9.16 -5.63 22.04
N LYS A 283 9.69 -6.26 20.98
CA LYS A 283 11.07 -6.76 20.92
C LYS A 283 11.70 -6.32 19.60
N SER A 284 12.85 -5.67 19.68
CA SER A 284 13.65 -5.27 18.52
C SER A 284 15.06 -5.87 18.61
N PRO A 285 15.59 -6.43 17.51
CA PRO A 285 16.98 -6.88 17.42
C PRO A 285 17.99 -5.76 17.14
N TYR A 286 17.53 -4.53 16.90
CA TYR A 286 18.34 -3.37 16.58
C TYR A 286 17.84 -2.11 17.29
N ASP A 287 18.72 -1.12 17.37
CA ASP A 287 18.39 0.21 17.90
C ASP A 287 17.38 0.90 16.97
N LEU A 288 16.34 1.46 17.56
CA LEU A 288 15.24 2.12 16.85
C LEU A 288 15.17 3.60 17.21
N SER A 289 14.67 4.38 16.26
CA SER A 289 14.22 5.75 16.52
C SER A 289 12.94 5.76 17.36
N GLY A 290 12.07 4.76 17.19
CA GLY A 290 10.84 4.61 17.99
C GLY A 290 9.78 3.77 17.29
N ILE A 291 8.54 3.87 17.77
CA ILE A 291 7.36 3.29 17.13
C ILE A 291 6.43 4.43 16.72
N THR A 292 5.96 4.41 15.48
CA THR A 292 4.91 5.31 15.01
C THR A 292 3.62 4.55 14.73
N VAL A 293 2.50 5.23 14.89
CA VAL A 293 1.17 4.66 14.85
C VAL A 293 0.26 5.56 14.02
N PRO A 294 0.06 5.29 12.71
CA PRO A 294 -0.98 5.95 11.96
C PRO A 294 -2.36 5.44 12.36
N VAL A 295 -3.28 6.39 12.46
CA VAL A 295 -4.66 6.19 12.89
C VAL A 295 -5.57 6.97 11.96
N TRP A 296 -6.71 6.39 11.57
CA TRP A 296 -7.75 7.04 10.76
C TRP A 296 -9.11 6.44 11.08
N SER A 297 -10.19 7.16 10.81
CA SER A 297 -11.56 6.65 10.92
C SER A 297 -12.02 6.02 9.60
N GLU A 298 -12.89 5.01 9.64
CA GLU A 298 -13.48 4.45 8.42
C GLU A 298 -14.51 5.38 7.74
N VAL A 299 -14.81 6.53 8.34
CA VAL A 299 -15.69 7.52 7.74
C VAL A 299 -14.93 8.14 6.56
N ASN A 300 -15.46 8.02 5.34
CA ASN A 300 -14.85 8.49 4.09
C ASN A 300 -13.48 7.88 3.72
N GLY A 301 -13.01 6.84 4.41
CA GLY A 301 -11.85 6.05 4.00
C GLY A 301 -10.60 6.32 4.83
N GLN A 302 -9.58 6.95 4.26
CA GLN A 302 -8.33 7.32 4.96
C GLN A 302 -8.05 8.84 4.88
N ASP A 303 -9.08 9.63 4.63
CA ASP A 303 -8.97 11.08 4.43
C ASP A 303 -8.50 11.83 5.69
N ASP A 304 -8.72 11.26 6.88
CA ASP A 304 -8.35 11.85 8.18
C ASP A 304 -7.06 11.27 8.81
N ILE A 305 -6.28 10.47 8.08
CA ILE A 305 -5.12 9.75 8.65
C ILE A 305 -4.10 10.66 9.35
N LYS A 306 -3.77 10.32 10.59
CA LYS A 306 -2.74 11.02 11.40
C LYS A 306 -1.75 10.06 12.01
N TRP A 307 -0.48 10.46 11.99
CA TRP A 307 0.66 9.69 12.52
C TRP A 307 1.03 10.16 13.92
N TYR A 308 1.11 9.20 14.84
CA TYR A 308 1.45 9.46 16.24
C TYR A 308 2.73 8.71 16.63
N TRP A 309 3.69 9.40 17.25
CA TRP A 309 4.83 8.73 17.88
C TRP A 309 4.43 8.15 19.23
N ALA A 310 4.74 6.87 19.43
CA ALA A 310 4.40 6.17 20.66
C ALA A 310 5.42 6.43 21.77
N GLU A 311 4.93 6.72 22.97
CA GLU A 311 5.74 7.00 24.13
C GLU A 311 6.06 5.70 24.88
N ARG A 312 7.35 5.45 25.13
CA ARG A 312 7.81 4.27 25.86
C ARG A 312 7.47 4.38 27.34
N GLN A 313 6.76 3.38 27.85
CA GLN A 313 6.35 3.28 29.24
C GLN A 313 7.42 2.57 30.09
N TRP A 314 7.38 2.77 31.41
CA TRP A 314 8.37 2.21 32.34
C TRP A 314 8.43 0.68 32.35
N ASN A 315 7.32 0.01 32.02
CA ASN A 315 7.21 -1.44 31.94
C ASN A 315 7.70 -2.01 30.59
N GLY A 316 8.12 -1.15 29.65
CA GLY A 316 8.61 -1.52 28.33
C GLY A 316 7.56 -1.51 27.22
N ASP A 317 6.28 -1.30 27.54
CA ASP A 317 5.22 -1.11 26.54
C ASP A 317 5.32 0.28 25.89
N TYR A 318 4.61 0.48 24.78
CA TYR A 318 4.48 1.79 24.14
C TYR A 318 3.03 2.24 24.14
N LYS A 319 2.80 3.55 24.36
CA LYS A 319 1.46 4.13 24.44
C LYS A 319 1.30 5.31 23.46
N VAL A 320 0.15 5.37 22.80
CA VAL A 320 -0.33 6.56 22.09
C VAL A 320 -1.69 6.94 22.68
N THR A 321 -1.93 8.23 22.92
CA THR A 321 -3.26 8.77 23.24
C THR A 321 -3.77 9.53 22.02
N VAL A 322 -4.87 9.07 21.44
CA VAL A 322 -5.51 9.67 20.25
C VAL A 322 -6.66 10.55 20.69
N ASN A 323 -6.76 11.75 20.13
CA ASN A 323 -7.91 12.64 20.32
C ASN A 323 -8.88 12.53 19.14
N ILE A 324 -10.14 12.24 19.40
CA ILE A 324 -11.17 12.03 18.37
C ILE A 324 -11.44 13.33 17.59
N LYS A 325 -11.24 14.51 18.20
CA LYS A 325 -11.36 15.80 17.52
C LYS A 325 -10.39 15.94 16.34
N ASP A 326 -9.26 15.25 16.40
CA ASP A 326 -8.23 15.32 15.38
C ASP A 326 -8.64 14.55 14.13
N HIS A 327 -9.73 13.78 14.20
CA HIS A 327 -10.32 12.92 13.17
C HIS A 327 -11.79 13.30 12.96
N GLY A 328 -12.08 14.59 12.76
CA GLY A 328 -13.44 15.06 12.45
C GLY A 328 -14.48 14.94 13.58
N ASN A 329 -14.12 14.41 14.74
CA ASN A 329 -15.05 13.84 15.73
C ASN A 329 -15.84 12.64 15.21
N ASP A 330 -15.28 11.91 14.24
CA ASP A 330 -15.92 10.74 13.66
C ASP A 330 -16.11 9.64 14.70
N THR A 331 -17.22 8.90 14.58
CA THR A 331 -17.57 7.80 15.47
C THR A 331 -17.63 6.51 14.68
N GLY A 332 -17.49 5.35 15.34
CA GLY A 332 -17.40 4.06 14.67
C GLY A 332 -15.98 3.51 14.65
N THR A 333 -15.62 2.77 13.60
CA THR A 333 -14.35 2.04 13.54
C THR A 333 -13.19 2.97 13.22
N TYR A 334 -12.14 2.91 14.05
CA TYR A 334 -10.85 3.50 13.80
C TYR A 334 -9.83 2.40 13.53
N ASN A 335 -9.04 2.57 12.48
CA ASN A 335 -7.94 1.66 12.17
C ASN A 335 -6.64 2.17 12.76
N VAL A 336 -5.81 1.23 13.18
CA VAL A 336 -4.54 1.50 13.83
C VAL A 336 -3.49 0.57 13.27
N HIS A 337 -2.46 1.13 12.67
CA HIS A 337 -1.26 0.38 12.31
C HIS A 337 -0.13 0.78 13.23
N ALA A 338 0.79 -0.14 13.54
CA ALA A 338 2.00 0.15 14.30
C ALA A 338 3.23 -0.18 13.45
N TYR A 339 4.17 0.76 13.36
CA TYR A 339 5.43 0.60 12.65
C TYR A 339 6.61 0.86 13.56
N ALA A 340 7.61 -0.01 13.54
CA ALA A 340 8.93 0.31 14.09
C ALA A 340 9.67 1.20 13.09
N VAL A 341 10.38 2.20 13.59
CA VAL A 341 11.22 3.09 12.78
C VAL A 341 12.66 2.92 13.20
N ASP A 342 13.51 2.50 12.27
CA ASP A 342 14.95 2.34 12.55
C ASP A 342 15.67 3.70 12.62
N THR A 343 16.95 3.69 12.99
CA THR A 343 17.78 4.91 13.10
C THR A 343 18.08 5.58 11.75
N ALA A 344 17.82 4.91 10.63
CA ALA A 344 17.92 5.45 9.28
C ALA A 344 16.58 6.03 8.77
N GLY A 345 15.49 5.86 9.51
CA GLY A 345 14.15 6.34 9.17
C GLY A 345 13.30 5.36 8.37
N ASN A 346 13.72 4.08 8.24
CA ASN A 346 12.93 3.07 7.54
C ASN A 346 11.80 2.55 8.44
N PHE A 347 10.64 2.28 7.83
CA PHE A 347 9.46 1.77 8.53
C PHE A 347 9.32 0.27 8.35
N GLN A 348 9.07 -0.44 9.45
CA GLN A 348 8.72 -1.86 9.44
C GLN A 348 7.34 -2.04 10.08
N MET A 349 6.39 -2.60 9.33
CA MET A 349 5.06 -2.92 9.86
C MET A 349 5.18 -3.97 10.97
N LEU A 350 4.62 -3.66 12.14
CA LEU A 350 4.59 -4.55 13.29
C LEU A 350 3.29 -5.33 13.37
N LYS A 351 2.16 -4.60 13.38
CA LYS A 351 0.81 -5.17 13.55
C LYS A 351 -0.25 -4.13 13.19
N THR A 352 -1.43 -4.62 12.79
CA THR A 352 -2.63 -3.82 12.60
C THR A 352 -3.67 -4.19 13.66
N ALA A 353 -4.53 -3.23 13.99
CA ALA A 353 -5.65 -3.40 14.90
C ALA A 353 -6.74 -2.37 14.57
N SER A 354 -7.92 -2.56 15.15
CA SER A 354 -8.99 -1.57 15.06
C SER A 354 -9.71 -1.44 16.40
N VAL A 355 -10.25 -0.26 16.64
CA VAL A 355 -11.05 0.05 17.82
C VAL A 355 -12.34 0.72 17.40
N ILE A 356 -13.44 0.34 18.05
CA ILE A 356 -14.73 0.99 17.85
C ILE A 356 -14.82 2.13 18.87
N VAL A 357 -14.82 3.36 18.38
CA VAL A 357 -15.16 4.55 19.14
C VAL A 357 -16.69 4.64 19.19
N PRO A 358 -17.31 4.45 20.37
CA PRO A 358 -18.75 4.53 20.49
C PRO A 358 -19.21 5.98 20.28
N GLU A 359 -20.38 6.15 19.68
CA GLU A 359 -21.11 7.41 19.71
C GLU A 359 -21.26 7.83 21.18
N ALA A 360 -20.72 9.00 21.54
CA ALA A 360 -20.88 9.50 22.90
C ALA A 360 -22.38 9.65 23.15
N ASN A 361 -22.91 8.90 24.12
CA ASN A 361 -24.25 9.12 24.65
C ASN A 361 -24.11 9.91 25.95
N PRO A 362 -23.84 11.24 25.91
CA PRO A 362 -24.06 12.05 27.10
C PRO A 362 -25.56 11.91 27.38
N GLY A 363 -25.92 11.43 28.57
CA GLY A 363 -27.33 11.22 28.90
C GLY A 363 -28.19 12.42 28.50
N LYS A 364 -29.44 12.20 28.10
CA LYS A 364 -30.31 13.29 27.63
C LYS A 364 -30.67 14.26 28.78
N ILE A 365 -30.75 15.56 28.50
CA ILE A 365 -31.42 16.49 29.43
C ILE A 365 -32.89 16.09 29.46
N THR A 366 -33.46 15.88 30.64
CA THR A 366 -34.85 15.44 30.78
C THR A 366 -35.64 16.40 31.64
N ALA A 367 -36.94 16.54 31.38
CA ALA A 367 -37.90 17.12 32.31
C ALA A 367 -39.02 16.09 32.53
N GLU A 368 -39.42 15.88 33.78
CA GLU A 368 -40.52 14.94 34.06
C GLU A 368 -41.88 15.55 33.67
N GLU A 369 -42.04 16.86 33.80
CA GLU A 369 -43.34 17.54 33.73
C GLU A 369 -43.28 18.82 32.89
N LEU A 370 -44.31 19.02 32.06
CA LEU A 370 -44.65 20.28 31.41
C LEU A 370 -46.15 20.52 31.68
N ASN A 371 -46.44 21.45 32.58
CA ASN A 371 -47.80 21.76 33.01
C ASN A 371 -48.22 23.12 32.45
N VAL A 372 -49.36 23.17 31.76
CA VAL A 372 -49.94 24.41 31.21
C VAL A 372 -51.19 24.76 32.00
N SER A 373 -51.28 25.98 32.52
CA SER A 373 -52.45 26.44 33.27
C SER A 373 -53.65 26.67 32.35
N GLU A 374 -54.86 26.60 32.89
CA GLU A 374 -56.05 27.13 32.21
C GLU A 374 -55.86 28.59 31.81
N VAL A 375 -56.51 28.99 30.71
CA VAL A 375 -56.47 30.36 30.22
C VAL A 375 -57.31 31.25 31.12
N LYS A 376 -56.68 32.26 31.73
CA LYS A 376 -57.34 33.27 32.56
C LYS A 376 -56.90 34.65 32.12
N ASN A 377 -57.86 35.57 31.98
CA ASN A 377 -57.61 36.95 31.55
C ASN A 377 -56.80 37.05 30.23
N GLY A 378 -57.02 36.13 29.29
CA GLY A 378 -56.34 36.11 27.99
C GLY A 378 -54.88 35.64 28.03
N GLN A 379 -54.46 34.94 29.08
CA GLN A 379 -53.11 34.43 29.25
C GLN A 379 -53.11 33.01 29.82
N PHE A 380 -52.05 32.25 29.57
CA PHE A 380 -51.75 31.01 30.28
C PHE A 380 -50.27 30.95 30.64
N THR A 381 -49.92 30.05 31.57
CA THR A 381 -48.54 29.82 32.00
C THR A 381 -48.13 28.40 31.71
N ALA A 382 -46.95 28.20 31.11
CA ALA A 382 -46.28 26.91 30.99
C ALA A 382 -45.16 26.79 32.03
N THR A 383 -45.15 25.70 32.80
CA THR A 383 -44.15 25.41 33.84
C THR A 383 -43.50 24.06 33.54
N ILE A 384 -42.17 24.06 33.42
CA ILE A 384 -41.34 22.88 33.20
C ILE A 384 -40.64 22.53 34.52
N SER A 385 -40.92 21.35 35.06
CA SER A 385 -40.46 20.96 36.38
C SER A 385 -39.58 19.71 36.34
N LYS A 386 -38.74 19.58 37.38
CA LYS A 386 -37.80 18.45 37.58
C LYS A 386 -36.86 18.27 36.37
N VAL A 387 -36.24 19.37 35.95
CA VAL A 387 -35.24 19.36 34.88
C VAL A 387 -33.95 18.71 35.43
N ASN A 388 -33.59 17.56 34.88
CA ASN A 388 -32.35 16.86 35.19
C ASN A 388 -31.33 17.12 34.08
N VAL A 389 -30.18 17.68 34.46
CA VAL A 389 -29.05 17.93 33.56
C VAL A 389 -27.91 16.98 33.97
N PRO A 390 -27.57 15.97 33.16
CA PRO A 390 -26.50 15.04 33.46
C PRO A 390 -25.14 15.73 33.65
N ASN A 391 -24.30 15.19 34.55
CA ASN A 391 -22.97 15.73 34.82
C ASN A 391 -22.14 15.87 33.54
N GLY A 392 -21.64 17.08 33.28
CA GLY A 392 -20.84 17.41 32.11
C GLY A 392 -21.61 18.04 30.96
N MET A 393 -22.95 18.08 31.00
CA MET A 393 -23.75 18.84 30.03
C MET A 393 -23.98 20.28 30.52
N GLY A 394 -23.72 21.26 29.64
CA GLY A 394 -24.07 22.66 29.88
C GLY A 394 -25.49 22.95 29.41
N LEU A 395 -26.32 23.55 30.26
CA LEU A 395 -27.65 24.05 29.91
C LEU A 395 -27.60 25.58 29.84
N SER A 396 -27.86 26.15 28.66
CA SER A 396 -27.98 27.60 28.46
C SER A 396 -29.35 28.13 28.87
N GLY A 397 -30.41 27.32 28.74
CA GLY A 397 -31.77 27.69 29.13
C GLY A 397 -32.83 26.76 28.54
N ILE A 398 -34.11 27.07 28.76
CA ILE A 398 -35.24 26.36 28.13
C ILE A 398 -36.04 27.35 27.30
N THR A 399 -36.32 26.98 26.05
CA THR A 399 -37.23 27.73 25.18
C THR A 399 -38.53 26.98 24.98
N VAL A 400 -39.63 27.72 24.83
CA VAL A 400 -40.99 27.20 24.75
C VAL A 400 -41.67 27.79 23.52
N PRO A 401 -41.67 27.11 22.36
CA PRO A 401 -42.50 27.52 21.24
C PRO A 401 -43.97 27.20 21.50
N VAL A 402 -44.82 28.16 21.12
CA VAL A 402 -46.28 28.10 21.23
C VAL A 402 -46.91 28.54 19.92
N TRP A 403 -47.97 27.86 19.51
CA TRP A 403 -48.80 28.23 18.36
C TRP A 403 -50.24 27.75 18.57
N SER A 404 -51.18 28.38 17.89
CA SER A 404 -52.57 27.92 17.83
C SER A 404 -52.76 26.94 16.66
N GLU A 405 -53.66 25.97 16.77
CA GLU A 405 -54.00 25.09 15.62
C GLU A 405 -54.80 25.81 14.52
N VAL A 406 -55.17 27.08 14.73
CA VAL A 406 -55.82 27.88 13.70
C VAL A 406 -54.78 28.16 12.62
N ASN A 407 -55.03 27.69 11.40
CA ASN A 407 -54.12 27.80 10.24
C ASN A 407 -52.74 27.12 10.39
N GLY A 408 -52.58 26.22 11.35
CA GLY A 408 -51.39 25.37 11.46
C GLY A 408 -50.37 25.90 12.47
N GLN A 409 -49.20 26.37 12.03
CA GLN A 409 -48.14 26.94 12.90
C GLN A 409 -47.79 28.37 12.47
N ASP A 410 -48.69 29.04 11.75
CA ASP A 410 -48.45 30.37 11.18
C ASP A 410 -48.21 31.44 12.25
N ASP A 411 -48.75 31.26 13.45
CA ASP A 411 -48.60 32.17 14.59
C ASP A 411 -47.51 31.72 15.60
N ILE A 412 -46.65 30.77 15.25
CA ILE A 412 -45.66 30.21 16.18
C ILE A 412 -44.72 31.27 16.74
N LYS A 413 -44.61 31.32 18.08
CA LYS A 413 -43.68 32.21 18.79
C LYS A 413 -42.87 31.44 19.82
N TRP A 414 -41.57 31.76 19.86
CA TRP A 414 -40.61 31.15 20.76
C TRP A 414 -40.38 32.04 21.97
N TYR A 415 -40.60 31.49 23.16
CA TYR A 415 -40.41 32.21 24.41
C TYR A 415 -39.30 31.58 25.25
N TRP A 416 -38.37 32.39 25.77
CA TRP A 416 -37.40 31.92 26.76
C TRP A 416 -38.05 31.81 28.14
N ALA A 417 -37.99 30.63 28.74
CA ALA A 417 -38.54 30.40 30.07
C ALA A 417 -37.58 30.87 31.16
N GLU A 418 -38.11 31.56 32.16
CA GLU A 418 -37.35 32.11 33.26
C GLU A 418 -37.12 31.04 34.34
N ARG A 419 -35.87 30.85 34.74
CA ARG A 419 -35.50 29.89 35.79
C ARG A 419 -35.95 30.39 37.15
N GLN A 420 -36.76 29.59 37.83
CA GLN A 420 -37.27 29.84 39.16
C GLN A 420 -36.27 29.36 40.23
N TRP A 421 -36.39 29.91 41.45
CA TRP A 421 -35.49 29.59 42.56
C TRP A 421 -35.54 28.12 42.99
N ASN A 422 -36.67 27.44 42.78
CA ASN A 422 -36.87 26.02 43.08
C ASN A 422 -36.31 25.07 42.00
N GLY A 423 -35.75 25.63 40.91
CA GLY A 423 -35.17 24.87 39.79
C GLY A 423 -36.11 24.65 38.60
N ASP A 424 -37.38 25.03 38.70
CA ASP A 424 -38.33 24.97 37.58
C ASP A 424 -38.09 26.10 36.58
N TYR A 425 -38.64 25.97 35.38
CA TYR A 425 -38.65 27.02 34.35
C TYR A 425 -40.08 27.41 34.03
N LYS A 426 -40.35 28.72 33.94
CA LYS A 426 -41.71 29.24 33.75
C LYS A 426 -41.77 30.29 32.66
N VAL A 427 -42.84 30.26 31.88
CA VAL A 427 -43.18 31.30 30.91
C VAL A 427 -44.68 31.60 30.95
N THR A 428 -45.03 32.88 30.82
CA THR A 428 -46.41 33.35 30.66
C THR A 428 -46.62 33.82 29.23
N VAL A 429 -47.67 33.31 28.59
CA VAL A 429 -48.00 33.54 27.19
C VAL A 429 -49.33 34.29 27.11
N ASN A 430 -49.37 35.39 26.36
CA ASN A 430 -50.62 36.11 26.10
C ASN A 430 -51.23 35.64 24.79
N ILE A 431 -52.53 35.33 24.80
CA ILE A 431 -53.27 34.93 23.60
C ILE A 431 -53.32 36.05 22.56
N LYS A 432 -53.28 37.33 22.98
CA LYS A 432 -53.16 38.47 22.06
C LYS A 432 -51.91 38.41 21.17
N ASP A 433 -50.84 37.77 21.66
CA ASP A 433 -49.59 37.65 20.91
C ASP A 433 -49.74 36.59 19.79
N HIS A 434 -50.85 35.84 19.81
CA HIS A 434 -51.25 34.77 18.90
C HIS A 434 -52.61 35.08 18.25
N GLY A 435 -52.81 36.34 17.82
CA GLY A 435 -54.02 36.74 17.10
C GLY A 435 -55.32 36.76 17.92
N ASN A 436 -55.28 36.41 19.21
CA ASN A 436 -56.44 36.05 20.02
C ASN A 436 -57.19 34.81 19.50
N ASP A 437 -56.50 33.90 18.81
CA ASP A 437 -57.12 32.70 18.28
C ASP A 437 -57.73 31.86 19.39
N THR A 438 -58.93 31.32 19.15
CA THR A 438 -59.65 30.45 20.08
C THR A 438 -59.52 29.00 19.65
N GLY A 439 -59.44 28.06 20.59
CA GLY A 439 -59.21 26.64 20.30
C GLY A 439 -57.93 26.10 20.92
N THR A 440 -57.38 25.03 20.35
CA THR A 440 -56.21 24.35 20.92
C THR A 440 -54.92 25.09 20.59
N TYR A 441 -54.10 25.33 21.62
CA TYR A 441 -52.74 25.84 21.51
C TYR A 441 -51.78 24.72 21.86
N ASN A 442 -50.74 24.53 21.05
CA ASN A 442 -49.66 23.60 21.34
C ASN A 442 -48.52 24.33 22.04
N VAL A 443 -47.92 23.65 23.02
CA VAL A 443 -46.83 24.17 23.84
C VAL A 443 -45.75 23.12 23.90
N HIS A 444 -44.60 23.38 23.30
CA HIS A 444 -43.45 22.47 23.37
C HIS A 444 -42.37 23.09 24.25
N ALA A 445 -41.54 22.26 24.89
CA ALA A 445 -40.38 22.72 25.65
C ALA A 445 -39.10 22.09 25.10
N TYR A 446 -38.08 22.91 24.87
CA TYR A 446 -36.77 22.50 24.41
C TYR A 446 -35.69 23.01 25.37
N ALA A 447 -34.78 22.13 25.79
CA ALA A 447 -33.52 22.53 26.39
C ALA A 447 -32.58 23.05 25.31
N VAL A 448 -31.86 24.13 25.61
CA VAL A 448 -30.79 24.66 24.77
C VAL A 448 -29.48 24.44 25.50
N ASP A 449 -28.59 23.64 24.91
CA ASP A 449 -27.27 23.41 25.50
C ASP A 449 -26.36 24.64 25.35
N THR A 450 -25.19 24.62 25.98
CA THR A 450 -24.20 25.73 25.89
C THR A 450 -23.61 25.92 24.49
N ALA A 451 -23.80 24.97 23.56
CA ALA A 451 -23.39 25.08 22.16
C ALA A 451 -24.51 25.62 21.25
N GLY A 452 -25.72 25.81 21.78
CA GLY A 452 -26.88 26.32 21.05
C GLY A 452 -27.76 25.24 20.41
N ASN A 453 -27.54 23.97 20.71
CA ASN A 453 -28.39 22.88 20.16
C ASN A 453 -29.69 22.76 20.95
N PHE A 454 -30.79 22.49 20.23
CA PHE A 454 -32.13 22.31 20.81
C PHE A 454 -32.42 20.83 21.04
N GLN A 455 -32.82 20.48 22.27
CA GLN A 455 -33.28 19.15 22.64
C GLN A 455 -34.72 19.19 23.15
N MET A 456 -35.64 18.49 22.48
CA MET A 456 -37.04 18.44 22.91
C MET A 456 -37.17 17.71 24.25
N LEU A 457 -37.87 18.33 25.21
CA LEU A 457 -38.10 17.80 26.54
C LEU A 457 -39.48 17.15 26.65
N LYS A 458 -40.52 17.94 26.38
CA LYS A 458 -41.95 17.59 26.57
C LYS A 458 -42.83 18.43 25.64
N THR A 459 -44.05 17.96 25.43
CA THR A 459 -45.12 18.68 24.75
C THR A 459 -46.38 18.70 25.63
N ALA A 460 -47.20 19.73 25.47
CA ALA A 460 -48.48 19.92 26.12
C ALA A 460 -49.38 20.75 25.20
N SER A 461 -50.65 20.88 25.58
CA SER A 461 -51.59 21.77 24.90
C SER A 461 -52.56 22.40 25.89
N VAL A 462 -53.20 23.50 25.48
CA VAL A 462 -54.24 24.18 26.27
C VAL A 462 -55.35 24.69 25.36
N ILE A 463 -56.59 24.66 25.82
CA ILE A 463 -57.75 25.17 25.07
C ILE A 463 -58.02 26.61 25.51
N VAL A 464 -58.02 27.53 24.55
CA VAL A 464 -58.52 28.91 24.72
C VAL A 464 -60.04 28.90 24.49
N PRO A 465 -60.87 29.16 25.52
CA PRO A 465 -62.32 29.10 25.42
C PRO A 465 -62.89 30.28 24.62
N GLU A 466 -63.91 30.00 23.81
CA GLU A 466 -64.63 30.99 23.02
C GLU A 466 -65.55 31.84 23.94
N ALA A 467 -65.27 33.13 24.10
CA ALA A 467 -66.17 34.06 24.80
C ALA A 467 -67.31 34.46 23.84
N ASN A 468 -68.56 34.09 24.15
CA ASN A 468 -69.70 34.21 23.22
C ASN A 468 -70.64 35.39 23.55
N PRO A 469 -70.51 36.54 22.88
CA PRO A 469 -71.63 37.39 22.49
C PRO A 469 -72.06 37.00 21.06
N GLY A 470 -73.34 36.72 20.85
CA GLY A 470 -73.86 36.16 19.59
C GLY A 470 -73.31 36.85 18.33
N LYS A 471 -72.79 36.05 17.40
CA LYS A 471 -72.10 36.49 16.18
C LYS A 471 -73.05 37.04 15.11
N ILE A 472 -72.62 38.03 14.33
CA ILE A 472 -73.31 38.45 13.11
C ILE A 472 -73.22 37.30 12.10
N THR A 473 -74.33 36.90 11.48
CA THR A 473 -74.35 35.78 10.52
C THR A 473 -74.90 36.21 9.17
N ALA A 474 -74.54 35.48 8.12
CA ALA A 474 -75.20 35.53 6.82
C ALA A 474 -75.44 34.10 6.34
N GLU A 475 -76.62 33.82 5.78
CA GLU A 475 -76.91 32.46 5.29
C GLU A 475 -76.22 32.17 3.95
N GLU A 476 -76.09 33.18 3.09
CA GLU A 476 -75.68 33.02 1.70
C GLU A 476 -74.66 34.08 1.25
N LEU A 477 -73.67 33.65 0.47
CA LEU A 477 -72.78 34.48 -0.34
C LEU A 477 -72.77 33.90 -1.74
N ASN A 478 -73.43 34.57 -2.68
CA ASN A 478 -73.57 34.13 -4.06
C ASN A 478 -72.72 35.02 -4.97
N VAL A 479 -71.89 34.40 -5.81
CA VAL A 479 -71.06 35.10 -6.79
C VAL A 479 -71.57 34.78 -8.20
N SER A 480 -71.83 35.81 -9.00
CA SER A 480 -72.29 35.62 -10.38
C SER A 480 -71.17 35.09 -11.29
N GLU A 481 -71.54 34.43 -12.38
CA GLU A 481 -70.60 34.19 -13.48
C GLU A 481 -69.96 35.50 -13.96
N VAL A 482 -68.73 35.40 -14.45
CA VAL A 482 -67.98 36.54 -14.98
C VAL A 482 -68.51 36.91 -16.36
N LYS A 483 -69.00 38.14 -16.51
CA LYS A 483 -69.49 38.68 -17.79
C LYS A 483 -68.89 40.06 -18.02
N ASN A 484 -68.42 40.31 -19.23
CA ASN A 484 -67.78 41.59 -19.63
C ASN A 484 -66.63 42.03 -18.68
N GLY A 485 -65.83 41.08 -18.18
CA GLY A 485 -64.69 41.36 -17.30
C GLY A 485 -65.06 41.76 -15.88
N GLN A 486 -66.27 41.43 -15.42
CA GLN A 486 -66.76 41.74 -14.07
C GLN A 486 -67.57 40.58 -13.50
N PHE A 487 -67.63 40.47 -12.17
CA PHE A 487 -68.61 39.65 -11.46
C PHE A 487 -69.20 40.41 -10.28
N THR A 488 -70.29 39.89 -9.72
CA THR A 488 -70.93 40.48 -8.54
C THR A 488 -71.04 39.45 -7.41
N ALA A 489 -70.63 39.86 -6.22
CA ALA A 489 -70.87 39.14 -4.97
C ALA A 489 -72.11 39.73 -4.25
N THR A 490 -73.03 38.86 -3.83
CA THR A 490 -74.25 39.21 -3.08
C THR A 490 -74.30 38.41 -1.78
N ILE A 491 -74.36 39.12 -0.65
CA ILE A 491 -74.49 38.56 0.70
C ILE A 491 -75.94 38.72 1.14
N SER A 492 -76.62 37.61 1.43
CA SER A 492 -78.04 37.62 1.74
C SER A 492 -78.35 37.07 3.12
N LYS A 493 -79.51 37.52 3.66
CA LYS A 493 -80.03 37.13 4.98
C LYS A 493 -79.04 37.39 6.12
N VAL A 494 -78.51 38.60 6.15
CA VAL A 494 -77.60 39.04 7.21
C VAL A 494 -78.39 39.25 8.50
N ASN A 495 -78.10 38.47 9.53
CA ASN A 495 -78.69 38.58 10.85
C ASN A 495 -77.70 39.24 11.82
N VAL A 496 -78.09 40.38 12.38
CA VAL A 496 -77.31 41.12 13.38
C VAL A 496 -78.01 40.96 14.73
N PRO A 497 -77.42 40.22 15.70
CA PRO A 497 -78.02 40.05 17.02
C PRO A 497 -78.24 41.37 17.76
N ASN A 498 -79.31 41.44 18.57
CA ASN A 498 -79.65 42.63 19.35
C ASN A 498 -78.48 43.08 20.25
N GLY A 499 -78.07 44.34 20.09
CA GLY A 499 -76.96 44.94 20.84
C GLY A 499 -75.62 44.98 20.10
N MET A 500 -75.49 44.31 18.94
CA MET A 500 -74.33 44.48 18.05
C MET A 500 -74.59 45.59 17.01
N GLY A 501 -73.62 46.48 16.86
CA GLY A 501 -73.63 47.49 15.79
C GLY A 501 -72.91 46.96 14.55
N LEU A 502 -73.54 47.04 13.39
CA LEU A 502 -72.92 46.74 12.09
C LEU A 502 -72.61 48.06 11.38
N SER A 503 -71.33 48.32 11.10
CA SER A 503 -70.88 49.45 10.30
C SER A 503 -71.04 49.20 8.80
N GLY A 504 -70.84 47.96 8.35
CA GLY A 504 -71.05 47.53 6.97
C GLY A 504 -70.50 46.14 6.71
N ILE A 505 -70.55 45.68 5.45
CA ILE A 505 -69.91 44.45 5.01
C ILE A 505 -68.82 44.80 4.02
N THR A 506 -67.64 44.23 4.22
CA THR A 506 -66.53 44.34 3.29
C THR A 506 -66.21 42.98 2.69
N VAL A 507 -65.82 43.00 1.42
CA VAL A 507 -65.63 41.82 0.58
C VAL A 507 -64.23 41.87 -0.01
N PRO A 508 -63.22 41.27 0.64
CA PRO A 508 -61.93 41.06 0.02
C PRO A 508 -62.02 40.02 -1.09
N VAL A 509 -61.38 40.36 -2.21
CA VAL A 509 -61.25 39.52 -3.39
C VAL A 509 -59.80 39.47 -3.81
N TRP A 510 -59.33 38.30 -4.24
CA TRP A 510 -58.01 38.08 -4.84
C TRP A 510 -58.08 36.92 -5.84
N SER A 511 -57.16 36.90 -6.78
CA SER A 511 -56.96 35.77 -7.69
C SER A 511 -55.98 34.76 -7.05
N GLU A 512 -56.12 33.47 -7.32
CA GLU A 512 -55.12 32.46 -6.88
C GLU A 512 -53.77 32.59 -7.61
N VAL A 513 -53.65 33.48 -8.61
CA VAL A 513 -52.39 33.74 -9.29
C VAL A 513 -51.48 34.45 -8.30
N ASN A 514 -50.32 33.85 -7.99
CA ASN A 514 -49.33 34.35 -7.03
C ASN A 514 -49.82 34.52 -5.57
N GLY A 515 -50.94 33.87 -5.18
CA GLY A 515 -51.41 33.84 -3.80
C GLY A 515 -52.44 34.93 -3.50
N GLN A 516 -52.17 35.84 -2.56
CA GLN A 516 -53.07 36.97 -2.22
C GLN A 516 -52.43 38.32 -2.58
N ASP A 517 -51.47 38.33 -3.50
CA ASP A 517 -50.69 39.52 -3.85
C ASP A 517 -51.56 40.65 -4.46
N ASP A 518 -52.66 40.29 -5.12
CA ASP A 518 -53.60 41.22 -5.73
C ASP A 518 -54.86 41.51 -4.88
N ILE A 519 -54.86 41.15 -3.59
CA ILE A 519 -56.03 41.28 -2.73
C ILE A 519 -56.54 42.72 -2.64
N LYS A 520 -57.83 42.92 -2.93
CA LYS A 520 -58.53 44.21 -2.79
C LYS A 520 -59.79 44.06 -1.97
N TRP A 521 -59.98 45.01 -1.06
CA TRP A 521 -61.13 45.07 -0.16
C TRP A 521 -62.18 46.02 -0.73
N TYR A 522 -63.39 45.50 -0.95
CA TYR A 522 -64.50 46.31 -1.44
C TYR A 522 -65.59 46.43 -0.38
N TRP A 523 -66.07 47.64 -0.13
CA TRP A 523 -67.27 47.83 0.71
C TRP A 523 -68.53 47.49 -0.09
N ALA A 524 -69.33 46.56 0.44
CA ALA A 524 -70.58 46.16 -0.19
C ALA A 524 -71.70 47.15 0.14
N GLU A 525 -72.47 47.51 -0.87
CA GLU A 525 -73.57 48.45 -0.76
C GLU A 525 -74.82 47.74 -0.25
N ARG A 526 -75.41 48.27 0.83
CA ARG A 526 -76.65 47.73 1.40
C ARG A 526 -77.84 48.00 0.47
N GLN A 527 -78.52 46.94 0.08
CA GLN A 527 -79.69 46.97 -0.76
C GLN A 527 -80.97 47.17 0.08
N TRP A 528 -82.04 47.65 -0.56
CA TRP A 528 -83.31 47.94 0.12
C TRP A 528 -83.97 46.71 0.76
N ASN A 529 -83.72 45.51 0.22
CA ASN A 529 -84.22 44.23 0.71
C ASN A 529 -83.41 43.66 1.90
N GLY A 530 -82.34 44.34 2.32
CA GLY A 530 -81.47 43.93 3.42
C GLY A 530 -80.20 43.18 3.00
N ASP A 531 -80.05 42.82 1.73
CA ASP A 531 -78.83 42.20 1.20
C ASP A 531 -77.69 43.22 1.04
N TYR A 532 -76.46 42.74 0.86
CA TYR A 532 -75.30 43.56 0.55
C TYR A 532 -74.69 43.10 -0.78
N LYS A 533 -74.37 44.03 -1.67
CA LYS A 533 -73.91 43.73 -3.01
C LYS A 533 -72.65 44.50 -3.36
N VAL A 534 -71.73 43.86 -4.08
CA VAL A 534 -70.56 44.51 -4.65
C VAL A 534 -70.22 43.95 -6.03
N THR A 535 -69.86 44.84 -6.96
CA THR A 535 -69.39 44.46 -8.29
C THR A 535 -67.89 44.67 -8.38
N VAL A 536 -67.18 43.64 -8.83
CA VAL A 536 -65.72 43.58 -8.90
C VAL A 536 -65.30 43.51 -10.36
N ASN A 537 -64.37 44.38 -10.78
CA ASN A 537 -63.76 44.29 -12.11
C ASN A 537 -62.49 43.48 -12.06
N ILE A 538 -62.33 42.54 -13.00
CA ILE A 538 -61.12 41.71 -13.11
C ILE A 538 -59.89 42.58 -13.45
N LYS A 539 -60.06 43.70 -14.17
CA LYS A 539 -58.96 44.64 -14.42
C LYS A 539 -58.32 45.21 -13.16
N ASP A 540 -59.07 45.27 -12.06
CA ASP A 540 -58.57 45.77 -10.78
C ASP A 540 -57.68 44.72 -10.10
N HIS A 541 -57.66 43.50 -10.62
CA HIS A 541 -56.93 42.31 -10.18
C HIS A 541 -55.99 41.81 -11.28
N GLY A 542 -55.26 42.72 -11.92
CA GLY A 542 -54.27 42.37 -12.96
C GLY A 542 -54.83 41.81 -14.28
N ASN A 543 -56.17 41.64 -14.40
CA ASN A 543 -56.81 40.76 -15.39
C ASN A 543 -56.40 39.29 -15.23
N ASP A 544 -56.04 38.85 -14.02
CA ASP A 544 -55.67 37.48 -13.75
C ASP A 544 -56.81 36.53 -14.10
N THR A 545 -56.48 35.36 -14.63
CA THR A 545 -57.44 34.34 -15.08
C THR A 545 -57.34 33.11 -14.18
N GLY A 546 -58.44 32.36 -14.03
CA GLY A 546 -58.52 31.26 -13.07
C GLY A 546 -59.39 31.59 -11.86
N THR A 547 -59.17 30.92 -10.74
CA THR A 547 -60.04 31.01 -9.55
C THR A 547 -59.80 32.33 -8.80
N TYR A 548 -60.89 33.04 -8.53
CA TYR A 548 -60.93 34.20 -7.63
C TYR A 548 -61.64 33.80 -6.35
N ASN A 549 -61.03 34.11 -5.21
CA ASN A 549 -61.64 33.93 -3.90
C ASN A 549 -62.39 35.19 -3.50
N VAL A 550 -63.56 35.01 -2.91
CA VAL A 550 -64.45 36.08 -2.48
C VAL A 550 -64.86 35.78 -1.05
N HIS A 551 -64.36 36.57 -0.11
CA HIS A 551 -64.72 36.43 1.30
C HIS A 551 -65.62 37.59 1.69
N ALA A 552 -66.53 37.40 2.65
CA ALA A 552 -67.37 38.46 3.18
C ALA A 552 -67.17 38.59 4.69
N TYR A 553 -66.86 39.80 5.14
CA TYR A 553 -66.69 40.13 6.56
C TYR A 553 -67.70 41.21 6.97
N ALA A 554 -68.41 40.99 8.08
CA ALA A 554 -69.10 42.06 8.78
C ALA A 554 -68.06 42.92 9.51
N VAL A 555 -68.22 44.24 9.45
CA VAL A 555 -67.44 45.17 10.24
C VAL A 555 -68.35 45.76 11.30
N ASP A 556 -68.04 45.54 12.57
CA ASP A 556 -68.84 46.09 13.67
C ASP A 556 -68.61 47.60 13.82
N THR A 557 -69.40 48.28 14.67
CA THR A 557 -69.24 49.72 14.93
C THR A 557 -67.92 50.09 15.62
N ALA A 558 -67.18 49.13 16.16
CA ALA A 558 -65.84 49.34 16.73
C ALA A 558 -64.72 49.13 15.69
N GLY A 559 -65.06 48.71 14.47
CA GLY A 559 -64.11 48.45 13.38
C GLY A 559 -63.55 47.03 13.36
N ASN A 560 -64.08 46.10 14.17
CA ASN A 560 -63.64 44.71 14.15
C ASN A 560 -64.26 43.96 12.97
N PHE A 561 -63.46 43.11 12.33
CA PHE A 561 -63.88 42.30 11.20
C PHE A 561 -64.32 40.92 11.69
N GLN A 562 -65.49 40.47 11.26
CA GLN A 562 -66.02 39.14 11.54
C GLN A 562 -66.34 38.43 10.23
N MET A 563 -65.66 37.31 9.96
CA MET A 563 -65.93 36.50 8.76
C MET A 563 -67.38 35.98 8.78
N LEU A 564 -68.09 36.14 7.66
CA LEU A 564 -69.45 35.67 7.46
C LEU A 564 -69.48 34.40 6.60
N LYS A 565 -68.92 34.47 5.40
CA LYS A 565 -68.96 33.43 4.37
C LYS A 565 -67.80 33.58 3.39
N THR A 566 -67.48 32.49 2.70
CA THR A 566 -66.54 32.45 1.59
C THR A 566 -67.24 31.87 0.35
N ALA A 567 -66.78 32.28 -0.82
CA ALA A 567 -67.19 31.78 -2.12
C ALA A 567 -66.01 31.92 -3.09
N SER A 568 -66.14 31.34 -4.28
CA SER A 568 -65.18 31.53 -5.36
C SER A 568 -65.89 31.64 -6.70
N VAL A 569 -65.20 32.22 -7.68
CA VAL A 569 -65.64 32.29 -9.07
C VAL A 569 -64.47 32.06 -9.99
N ILE A 570 -64.67 31.34 -11.10
CA ILE A 570 -63.64 31.16 -12.11
C ILE A 570 -63.76 32.30 -13.12
N VAL A 571 -62.71 33.10 -13.24
CA VAL A 571 -62.52 34.03 -14.35
C VAL A 571 -62.02 33.21 -15.55
N PRO A 572 -62.84 33.05 -16.60
CA PRO A 572 -62.40 32.32 -17.77
C PRO A 572 -61.26 33.09 -18.43
N GLU A 573 -60.23 32.37 -18.83
CA GLU A 573 -59.16 32.91 -19.67
C GLU A 573 -59.81 33.47 -20.95
N ALA A 574 -59.86 34.80 -21.07
CA ALA A 574 -59.92 35.38 -22.41
C ALA A 574 -58.69 34.82 -23.09
N ASN A 575 -58.87 34.00 -24.13
CA ASN A 575 -57.80 33.23 -24.74
C ASN A 575 -57.20 34.02 -25.94
N PRO A 576 -56.22 34.92 -25.76
CA PRO A 576 -55.11 34.98 -26.69
C PRO A 576 -54.17 33.86 -26.25
N GLY A 577 -54.10 32.78 -27.03
CA GLY A 577 -53.35 31.60 -26.63
C GLY A 577 -51.95 31.94 -26.11
N LYS A 578 -51.49 31.22 -25.09
CA LYS A 578 -50.12 31.33 -24.59
C LYS A 578 -49.12 31.00 -25.70
N ILE A 579 -47.96 31.66 -25.71
CA ILE A 579 -46.84 31.21 -26.54
C ILE A 579 -46.41 29.85 -25.97
N THR A 580 -46.42 28.81 -26.79
CA THR A 580 -46.04 27.46 -26.37
C THR A 580 -44.87 26.95 -27.19
N ALA A 581 -44.12 26.01 -26.61
CA ALA A 581 -43.18 25.17 -27.33
C ALA A 581 -43.46 23.72 -26.92
N GLU A 582 -43.52 22.80 -27.87
CA GLU A 582 -43.75 21.39 -27.54
C GLU A 582 -42.49 20.74 -26.97
N GLU A 583 -41.31 21.17 -27.42
CA GLU A 583 -40.04 20.50 -27.18
C GLU A 583 -38.93 21.49 -26.82
N LEU A 584 -38.13 21.13 -25.80
CA LEU A 584 -36.81 21.69 -25.53
C LEU A 584 -35.84 20.51 -25.45
N ASN A 585 -35.08 20.32 -26.51
CA ASN A 585 -34.13 19.22 -26.63
C ASN A 585 -32.72 19.76 -26.43
N VAL A 586 -32.00 19.20 -25.46
CA VAL A 586 -30.59 19.51 -25.21
C VAL A 586 -29.75 18.37 -25.75
N SER A 587 -28.78 18.68 -26.62
CA SER A 587 -27.86 17.67 -27.14
C SER A 587 -26.94 17.16 -26.05
N GLU A 588 -26.41 15.95 -26.21
CA GLU A 588 -25.23 15.51 -25.45
C GLU A 588 -24.09 16.53 -25.58
N VAL A 589 -23.28 16.63 -24.53
CA VAL A 589 -22.09 17.48 -24.52
C VAL A 589 -21.02 16.86 -25.42
N LYS A 590 -20.59 17.60 -26.44
CA LYS A 590 -19.52 17.19 -27.37
C LYS A 590 -18.54 18.35 -27.54
N ASN A 591 -17.24 18.08 -27.40
CA ASN A 591 -16.17 19.08 -27.51
C ASN A 591 -16.37 20.29 -26.55
N GLY A 592 -16.81 20.04 -25.31
CA GLY A 592 -16.98 21.10 -24.30
C GLY A 592 -18.16 22.06 -24.55
N GLN A 593 -19.12 21.67 -25.38
CA GLN A 593 -20.32 22.45 -25.68
C GLN A 593 -21.55 21.54 -25.82
N PHE A 594 -22.73 22.09 -25.59
CA PHE A 594 -24.01 21.47 -25.95
C PHE A 594 -24.92 22.49 -26.63
N THR A 595 -25.97 22.01 -27.27
CA THR A 595 -26.96 22.85 -27.94
C THR A 595 -28.34 22.62 -27.35
N ALA A 596 -29.03 23.70 -26.98
CA ALA A 596 -30.47 23.70 -26.72
C ALA A 596 -31.24 24.08 -27.98
N THR A 597 -32.22 23.25 -28.34
CA THR A 597 -33.15 23.49 -29.47
C THR A 597 -34.57 23.51 -28.96
N ILE A 598 -35.28 24.61 -29.20
CA ILE A 598 -36.68 24.82 -28.85
C ILE A 598 -37.49 24.69 -30.14
N SER A 599 -38.35 23.68 -30.20
CA SER A 599 -39.08 23.34 -31.42
C SER A 599 -40.58 23.49 -31.28
N LYS A 600 -41.23 23.70 -32.43
CA LYS A 600 -42.70 23.88 -32.56
C LYS A 600 -43.20 25.02 -31.67
N VAL A 601 -42.53 26.17 -31.77
CA VAL A 601 -42.94 27.39 -31.07
C VAL A 601 -44.22 27.92 -31.73
N ASN A 602 -45.34 27.85 -31.02
CA ASN A 602 -46.61 28.42 -31.46
C ASN A 602 -46.79 29.79 -30.81
N VAL A 603 -46.93 30.82 -31.64
CA VAL A 603 -47.24 32.18 -31.20
C VAL A 603 -48.66 32.50 -31.64
N PRO A 604 -49.63 32.56 -30.72
CA PRO A 604 -51.02 32.79 -31.09
C PRO A 604 -51.27 34.19 -31.68
N ASN A 605 -52.24 34.27 -32.60
CA ASN A 605 -52.54 35.50 -33.34
C ASN A 605 -52.81 36.68 -32.39
N GLY A 606 -52.03 37.75 -32.54
CA GLY A 606 -52.12 38.97 -31.73
C GLY A 606 -51.07 39.08 -30.63
N MET A 607 -50.28 38.02 -30.35
CA MET A 607 -49.12 38.10 -29.47
C MET A 607 -47.84 38.41 -30.25
N GLY A 608 -47.05 39.39 -29.77
CA GLY A 608 -45.73 39.70 -30.31
C GLY A 608 -44.65 38.91 -29.58
N LEU A 609 -43.79 38.19 -30.32
CA LEU A 609 -42.60 37.52 -29.78
C LEU A 609 -41.35 38.32 -30.18
N SER A 610 -40.63 38.83 -29.19
CA SER A 610 -39.33 39.49 -29.39
C SER A 610 -38.19 38.48 -29.56
N GLY A 611 -38.29 37.30 -28.95
CA GLY A 611 -37.30 36.22 -29.08
C GLY A 611 -37.44 35.19 -27.96
N ILE A 612 -36.52 34.22 -27.92
CA ILE A 612 -36.43 33.23 -26.84
C ILE A 612 -35.07 33.38 -26.16
N THR A 613 -35.08 33.45 -24.84
CA THR A 613 -33.86 33.41 -24.03
C THR A 613 -33.75 32.08 -23.30
N VAL A 614 -32.52 31.63 -23.07
CA VAL A 614 -32.18 30.34 -22.50
C VAL A 614 -31.16 30.55 -21.37
N PRO A 615 -31.59 30.67 -20.11
CA PRO A 615 -30.66 30.64 -18.98
C PRO A 615 -30.13 29.23 -18.71
N VAL A 616 -28.84 29.17 -18.38
CA VAL A 616 -28.10 27.94 -18.07
C VAL A 616 -27.21 28.15 -16.84
N TRP A 617 -27.12 27.16 -15.96
CA TRP A 617 -26.19 27.12 -14.82
C TRP A 617 -25.84 25.67 -14.45
N SER A 618 -24.72 25.48 -13.77
CA SER A 618 -24.31 24.19 -13.21
C SER A 618 -24.86 24.03 -11.78
N GLU A 619 -25.12 22.81 -11.32
CA GLU A 619 -25.52 22.58 -9.90
C GLU A 619 -24.35 22.70 -8.91
N VAL A 620 -23.11 22.89 -9.40
CA VAL A 620 -21.95 23.11 -8.53
C VAL A 620 -22.12 24.48 -7.88
N ASN A 621 -22.16 24.53 -6.55
CA ASN A 621 -22.37 25.76 -5.76
C ASN A 621 -23.71 26.51 -5.99
N GLY A 622 -24.69 25.91 -6.65
CA GLY A 622 -26.05 26.47 -6.79
C GLY A 622 -26.30 27.13 -8.14
N GLN A 623 -26.62 28.43 -8.19
CA GLN A 623 -26.82 29.20 -9.44
C GLN A 623 -25.78 30.30 -9.60
N ASP A 624 -24.62 30.14 -8.97
CA ASP A 624 -23.56 31.15 -8.92
C ASP A 624 -22.96 31.44 -10.32
N ASP A 625 -23.04 30.48 -11.24
CA ASP A 625 -22.52 30.59 -12.61
C ASP A 625 -23.59 30.85 -13.69
N ILE A 626 -24.82 31.21 -13.31
CA ILE A 626 -25.94 31.37 -14.26
C ILE A 626 -25.66 32.40 -15.37
N LYS A 627 -25.89 31.99 -16.63
CA LYS A 627 -25.77 32.85 -17.82
C LYS A 627 -26.99 32.74 -18.72
N TRP A 628 -27.43 33.89 -19.24
CA TRP A 628 -28.58 34.01 -20.13
C TRP A 628 -28.13 34.15 -21.58
N TYR A 629 -28.64 33.28 -22.44
CA TYR A 629 -28.31 33.28 -23.86
C TYR A 629 -29.54 33.55 -24.72
N TRP A 630 -29.42 34.41 -25.73
CA TRP A 630 -30.48 34.58 -26.74
C TRP A 630 -30.40 33.48 -27.79
N ALA A 631 -31.51 32.77 -28.00
CA ALA A 631 -31.58 31.72 -29.00
C ALA A 631 -31.86 32.29 -30.39
N GLU A 632 -31.12 31.81 -31.38
CA GLU A 632 -31.23 32.26 -32.77
C GLU A 632 -32.37 31.52 -33.47
N ARG A 633 -33.27 32.29 -34.09
CA ARG A 633 -34.39 31.73 -34.85
C ARG A 633 -33.90 31.09 -36.14
N GLN A 634 -34.20 29.83 -36.31
CA GLN A 634 -33.87 29.02 -37.48
C GLN A 634 -34.95 29.17 -38.56
N TRP A 635 -34.59 28.84 -39.81
CA TRP A 635 -35.48 28.97 -40.96
C TRP A 635 -36.74 28.10 -40.87
N ASN A 636 -36.67 26.97 -40.16
CA ASN A 636 -37.79 26.05 -39.93
C ASN A 636 -38.73 26.49 -38.80
N GLY A 637 -38.43 27.61 -38.13
CA GLY A 637 -39.21 28.15 -37.01
C GLY A 637 -38.72 27.75 -35.62
N ASP A 638 -37.74 26.86 -35.51
CA ASP A 638 -37.12 26.49 -34.23
C ASP A 638 -36.18 27.60 -33.73
N TYR A 639 -35.84 27.56 -32.45
CA TYR A 639 -34.84 28.44 -31.85
C TYR A 639 -33.69 27.62 -31.31
N LYS A 640 -32.45 28.03 -31.59
CA LYS A 640 -31.25 27.26 -31.24
C LYS A 640 -30.24 28.13 -30.52
N VAL A 641 -29.59 27.57 -29.52
CA VAL A 641 -28.44 28.18 -28.85
C VAL A 641 -27.38 27.13 -28.55
N THR A 642 -26.11 27.49 -28.75
CA THR A 642 -24.95 26.67 -28.37
C THR A 642 -24.28 27.29 -27.16
N VAL A 643 -24.07 26.46 -26.13
CA VAL A 643 -23.53 26.85 -24.83
C VAL A 643 -22.18 26.19 -24.64
N ASN A 644 -21.15 26.96 -24.29
CA ASN A 644 -19.83 26.40 -23.98
C ASN A 644 -19.67 26.22 -22.47
N ILE A 645 -19.20 25.04 -22.08
CA ILE A 645 -18.96 24.69 -20.68
C ILE A 645 -17.87 25.55 -20.03
N LYS A 646 -16.90 26.03 -20.81
CA LYS A 646 -15.89 26.99 -20.33
C LYS A 646 -16.47 28.30 -19.81
N ASP A 647 -17.66 28.69 -20.30
CA ASP A 647 -18.32 29.91 -19.86
C ASP A 647 -18.96 29.71 -18.46
N HIS A 648 -18.97 28.48 -17.96
CA HIS A 648 -19.56 28.03 -16.70
C HIS A 648 -18.48 27.36 -15.82
N GLY A 649 -17.30 27.99 -15.71
CA GLY A 649 -16.20 27.50 -14.84
C GLY A 649 -15.51 26.20 -15.29
N ASN A 650 -16.00 25.56 -16.37
CA ASN A 650 -15.76 24.14 -16.67
C ASN A 650 -16.31 23.18 -15.59
N ASP A 651 -17.36 23.60 -14.88
CA ASP A 651 -17.97 22.77 -13.85
C ASP A 651 -18.55 21.49 -14.46
N THR A 652 -18.41 20.39 -13.74
CA THR A 652 -18.85 19.06 -14.18
C THR A 652 -20.04 18.60 -13.35
N GLY A 653 -20.97 17.86 -13.95
CA GLY A 653 -22.21 17.42 -13.30
C GLY A 653 -23.45 17.90 -14.06
N THR A 654 -24.58 18.03 -13.36
CA THR A 654 -25.85 18.43 -13.99
C THR A 654 -25.89 19.93 -14.28
N TYR A 655 -26.26 20.28 -15.51
CA TYR A 655 -26.56 21.64 -15.94
C TYR A 655 -28.05 21.76 -16.20
N ASN A 656 -28.66 22.82 -15.68
CA ASN A 656 -30.06 23.14 -15.93
C ASN A 656 -30.17 24.09 -17.11
N VAL A 657 -31.19 23.87 -17.94
CA VAL A 657 -31.43 24.65 -19.16
C VAL A 657 -32.91 24.99 -19.22
N HIS A 658 -33.25 26.27 -19.05
CA HIS A 658 -34.63 26.73 -19.17
C HIS A 658 -34.81 27.52 -20.47
N ALA A 659 -36.03 27.58 -21.00
CA ALA A 659 -36.36 28.40 -22.16
C ALA A 659 -37.54 29.32 -21.84
N TYR A 660 -37.37 30.62 -22.11
CA TYR A 660 -38.40 31.64 -21.92
C TYR A 660 -38.66 32.39 -23.23
N ALA A 661 -39.93 32.51 -23.61
CA ALA A 661 -40.36 33.47 -24.62
C ALA A 661 -40.32 34.87 -24.01
N VAL A 662 -39.81 35.84 -24.78
CA VAL A 662 -39.86 37.25 -24.42
C VAL A 662 -40.84 37.92 -25.36
N ASP A 663 -41.94 38.44 -24.83
CA ASP A 663 -42.91 39.16 -25.64
C ASP A 663 -42.39 40.54 -26.07
N THR A 664 -43.11 41.22 -26.96
CA THR A 664 -42.73 42.58 -27.41
C THR A 664 -42.79 43.66 -26.34
N ALA A 665 -43.39 43.38 -25.17
CA ALA A 665 -43.39 44.27 -24.01
C ALA A 665 -42.21 43.99 -23.05
N GLY A 666 -41.43 42.93 -23.32
CA GLY A 666 -40.28 42.53 -22.52
C GLY A 666 -40.63 41.55 -21.39
N ASN A 667 -41.85 41.01 -21.34
CA ASN A 667 -42.23 40.03 -20.32
C ASN A 667 -41.69 38.64 -20.68
N PHE A 668 -41.21 37.92 -19.66
CA PHE A 668 -40.71 36.57 -19.80
C PHE A 668 -41.81 35.55 -19.51
N GLN A 669 -42.05 34.63 -20.44
CA GLN A 669 -42.95 33.49 -20.27
C GLN A 669 -42.13 32.20 -20.34
N MET A 670 -42.12 31.41 -19.26
CA MET A 670 -41.47 30.09 -19.27
C MET A 670 -42.15 29.16 -20.29
N LEU A 671 -41.37 28.55 -21.16
CA LEU A 671 -41.84 27.59 -22.16
C LEU A 671 -41.62 26.15 -21.69
N LYS A 672 -40.36 25.80 -21.38
CA LYS A 672 -39.91 24.44 -21.06
C LYS A 672 -38.63 24.48 -20.22
N THR A 673 -38.38 23.40 -19.50
CA THR A 673 -37.12 23.12 -18.80
C THR A 673 -36.52 21.81 -19.32
N ALA A 674 -35.20 21.72 -19.27
CA ALA A 674 -34.44 20.52 -19.57
C ALA A 674 -33.17 20.54 -18.71
N SER A 675 -32.44 19.43 -18.71
CA SER A 675 -31.12 19.35 -18.13
C SER A 675 -30.20 18.52 -19.02
N VAL A 676 -28.91 18.74 -18.87
CA VAL A 676 -27.87 17.92 -19.50
C VAL A 676 -26.82 17.62 -18.46
N ILE A 677 -26.34 16.38 -18.43
CA ILE A 677 -25.18 16.02 -17.62
C ILE A 677 -23.96 16.42 -18.44
N VAL A 678 -23.23 17.42 -17.95
CA VAL A 678 -21.84 17.63 -18.33
C VAL A 678 -21.09 16.52 -17.64
N PRO A 679 -20.63 15.48 -18.36
CA PRO A 679 -19.84 14.46 -17.71
C PRO A 679 -18.64 15.18 -17.08
N GLU A 680 -18.23 14.73 -15.89
CA GLU A 680 -16.84 14.92 -15.51
C GLU A 680 -16.01 14.64 -16.75
N ALA A 681 -15.02 15.48 -17.04
CA ALA A 681 -14.05 15.12 -18.06
C ALA A 681 -13.37 13.83 -17.56
N ASN A 682 -14.04 12.71 -17.82
CA ASN A 682 -13.49 11.45 -18.16
C ASN A 682 -13.34 11.61 -19.66
N PRO A 683 -12.35 12.39 -20.15
CA PRO A 683 -11.97 12.20 -21.52
C PRO A 683 -11.70 10.71 -21.58
N GLY A 684 -12.40 9.98 -22.46
CA GLY A 684 -12.47 8.53 -22.36
C GLY A 684 -11.09 8.01 -21.98
N LYS A 685 -10.98 7.22 -20.91
CA LYS A 685 -9.66 6.88 -20.36
C LYS A 685 -8.78 6.45 -21.52
N ILE A 686 -7.53 6.93 -21.57
CA ILE A 686 -6.59 6.33 -22.50
C ILE A 686 -6.59 4.85 -22.13
N THR A 687 -6.95 3.99 -23.07
CA THR A 687 -7.06 2.56 -22.81
C THR A 687 -6.04 1.82 -23.65
N ALA A 688 -5.60 0.67 -23.15
CA ALA A 688 -4.95 -0.35 -23.95
C ALA A 688 -5.76 -1.63 -23.79
N GLU A 689 -6.04 -2.34 -24.89
CA GLU A 689 -6.71 -3.63 -24.79
C GLU A 689 -5.76 -4.70 -24.24
N GLU A 690 -4.46 -4.57 -24.48
CA GLU A 690 -3.47 -5.59 -24.21
C GLU A 690 -2.19 -4.99 -23.61
N LEU A 691 -1.70 -5.62 -22.54
CA LEU A 691 -0.36 -5.47 -22.02
C LEU A 691 0.20 -6.89 -21.96
N ASN A 692 1.16 -7.18 -22.83
CA ASN A 692 1.78 -8.49 -22.91
C ASN A 692 3.26 -8.35 -22.58
N VAL A 693 3.77 -9.29 -21.79
CA VAL A 693 5.19 -9.42 -21.47
C VAL A 693 5.71 -10.66 -22.19
N SER A 694 6.86 -10.53 -22.86
CA SER A 694 7.54 -11.69 -23.44
C SER A 694 8.07 -12.59 -22.32
N GLU A 695 8.28 -13.88 -22.63
CA GLU A 695 9.13 -14.72 -21.80
C GLU A 695 10.47 -14.02 -21.51
N VAL A 696 11.00 -14.23 -20.31
CA VAL A 696 12.33 -13.75 -19.95
C VAL A 696 13.36 -14.53 -20.77
N LYS A 697 14.17 -13.84 -21.57
CA LYS A 697 15.26 -14.42 -22.38
C LYS A 697 16.49 -13.55 -22.27
N ASN A 698 17.66 -14.16 -22.08
CA ASN A 698 18.95 -13.44 -21.92
C ASN A 698 18.93 -12.36 -20.82
N GLY A 699 18.22 -12.59 -19.71
CA GLY A 699 18.11 -11.64 -18.60
C GLY A 699 17.29 -10.39 -18.91
N GLN A 700 16.39 -10.47 -19.90
CA GLN A 700 15.54 -9.36 -20.32
C GLN A 700 14.13 -9.87 -20.64
N PHE A 701 13.13 -9.01 -20.50
CA PHE A 701 11.81 -9.21 -21.10
C PHE A 701 11.34 -7.92 -21.75
N THR A 702 10.40 -8.04 -22.70
CA THR A 702 9.82 -6.89 -23.39
C THR A 702 8.35 -6.77 -23.01
N ALA A 703 7.94 -5.62 -22.47
CA ALA A 703 6.54 -5.27 -22.31
C ALA A 703 6.05 -4.57 -23.58
N THR A 704 4.96 -5.08 -24.15
CA THR A 704 4.29 -4.53 -25.33
C THR A 704 2.87 -4.12 -24.96
N ILE A 705 2.56 -2.85 -25.19
CA ILE A 705 1.24 -2.26 -24.98
C ILE A 705 0.60 -2.07 -26.34
N SER A 706 -0.50 -2.76 -26.58
CA SER A 706 -1.15 -2.81 -27.89
C SER A 706 -2.55 -2.25 -27.89
N LYS A 707 -2.97 -1.77 -29.07
CA LYS A 707 -4.29 -1.17 -29.32
C LYS A 707 -4.59 -0.02 -28.36
N VAL A 708 -3.61 0.89 -28.23
CA VAL A 708 -3.76 2.09 -27.41
C VAL A 708 -4.79 3.01 -28.08
N ASN A 709 -5.93 3.21 -27.43
CA ASN A 709 -6.97 4.13 -27.87
C ASN A 709 -6.84 5.43 -27.08
N VAL A 710 -6.59 6.53 -27.79
CA VAL A 710 -6.55 7.88 -27.25
C VAL A 710 -7.80 8.61 -27.75
N PRO A 711 -8.80 8.85 -26.88
CA PRO A 711 -10.03 9.50 -27.33
C PRO A 711 -9.80 10.92 -27.84
N ASN A 712 -10.63 11.31 -28.82
CA ASN A 712 -10.56 12.63 -29.45
C ASN A 712 -10.61 13.75 -28.40
N GLY A 713 -9.57 14.60 -28.40
CA GLY A 713 -9.41 15.70 -27.46
C GLY A 713 -8.42 15.43 -26.31
N MET A 714 -7.93 14.19 -26.14
CA MET A 714 -6.81 13.89 -25.25
C MET A 714 -5.48 13.98 -25.98
N GLY A 715 -4.49 14.62 -25.34
CA GLY A 715 -3.10 14.50 -25.75
C GLY A 715 -2.42 13.37 -24.98
N LEU A 716 -1.75 12.47 -25.69
CA LEU A 716 -0.86 11.47 -25.10
C LEU A 716 0.58 11.95 -25.27
N SER A 717 1.27 12.21 -24.16
CA SER A 717 2.70 12.53 -24.16
C SER A 717 3.57 11.28 -24.35
N GLY A 718 3.10 10.13 -23.85
CA GLY A 718 3.79 8.84 -24.00
C GLY A 718 3.25 7.82 -23.01
N ILE A 719 3.80 6.60 -23.05
CA ILE A 719 3.50 5.54 -22.08
C ILE A 719 4.75 5.29 -21.26
N THR A 720 4.60 5.25 -19.94
CA THR A 720 5.66 4.84 -19.03
C THR A 720 5.28 3.52 -18.38
N VAL A 721 6.29 2.69 -18.13
CA VAL A 721 6.15 1.33 -17.62
C VAL A 721 7.04 1.20 -16.39
N PRO A 722 6.53 1.44 -15.17
CA PRO A 722 7.25 1.08 -13.96
C PRO A 722 7.28 -0.44 -13.77
N VAL A 723 8.45 -0.91 -13.38
CA VAL A 723 8.74 -2.32 -13.08
C VAL A 723 9.48 -2.43 -11.75
N TRP A 724 9.14 -3.42 -10.94
CA TRP A 724 9.87 -3.79 -9.72
C TRP A 724 9.74 -5.30 -9.47
N SER A 725 10.70 -5.86 -8.75
CA SER A 725 10.63 -7.24 -8.25
C SER A 725 9.93 -7.26 -6.89
N GLU A 726 9.19 -8.31 -6.56
CA GLU A 726 8.61 -8.46 -5.20
C GLU A 726 9.68 -8.78 -4.12
N VAL A 727 10.94 -8.98 -4.52
CA VAL A 727 12.04 -9.19 -3.59
C VAL A 727 12.31 -7.87 -2.88
N ASN A 728 12.05 -7.83 -1.57
CA ASN A 728 12.13 -6.61 -0.74
C ASN A 728 11.11 -5.50 -1.05
N GLY A 729 10.06 -5.78 -1.83
CA GLY A 729 8.92 -4.88 -2.02
C GLY A 729 9.00 -4.07 -3.31
N GLN A 730 9.17 -2.74 -3.24
CA GLN A 730 9.31 -1.86 -4.41
C GLN A 730 10.65 -1.10 -4.39
N ASP A 731 11.63 -1.61 -3.66
CA ASP A 731 12.91 -0.93 -3.45
C ASP A 731 13.73 -0.78 -4.74
N ASP A 732 13.51 -1.66 -5.71
CA ASP A 732 14.17 -1.67 -7.01
C ASP A 732 13.34 -1.04 -8.15
N ILE A 733 12.23 -0.36 -7.83
CA ILE A 733 11.30 0.17 -8.84
C ILE A 733 11.98 1.12 -9.82
N LYS A 734 11.84 0.83 -11.12
CA LYS A 734 12.35 1.67 -12.22
C LYS A 734 11.26 1.98 -13.22
N TRP A 735 11.22 3.26 -13.63
CA TRP A 735 10.28 3.79 -14.61
C TRP A 735 10.93 3.84 -15.98
N TYR A 736 10.34 3.15 -16.95
CA TYR A 736 10.83 3.13 -18.32
C TYR A 736 9.84 3.82 -19.27
N TRP A 737 10.33 4.68 -20.15
CA TRP A 737 9.50 5.22 -21.23
C TRP A 737 9.43 4.23 -22.39
N ALA A 738 8.22 3.85 -22.79
CA ALA A 738 7.99 2.93 -23.89
C ALA A 738 8.06 3.66 -25.24
N GLU A 739 8.78 3.06 -26.19
CA GLU A 739 8.97 3.60 -27.52
C GLU A 739 7.79 3.26 -28.42
N ARG A 740 7.22 4.28 -29.08
CA ARG A 740 6.11 4.13 -30.00
C ARG A 740 6.57 3.48 -31.30
N GLN A 741 5.95 2.36 -31.64
CA GLN A 741 6.20 1.59 -32.84
C GLN A 741 5.37 2.11 -34.02
N TRP A 742 5.80 1.78 -35.25
CA TRP A 742 5.14 2.24 -36.48
C TRP A 742 3.69 1.74 -36.62
N ASN A 743 3.37 0.58 -36.04
CA ASN A 743 2.04 -0.02 -36.05
C ASN A 743 1.11 0.55 -34.96
N GLY A 744 1.59 1.48 -34.13
CA GLY A 744 0.83 2.11 -33.05
C GLY A 744 1.01 1.46 -31.67
N ASP A 745 1.71 0.34 -31.57
CA ASP A 745 2.05 -0.28 -30.28
C ASP A 745 3.13 0.53 -29.55
N TYR A 746 3.27 0.32 -28.24
CA TYR A 746 4.39 0.84 -27.45
C TYR A 746 5.18 -0.32 -26.87
N LYS A 747 6.51 -0.24 -26.94
CA LYS A 747 7.40 -1.30 -26.45
C LYS A 747 8.49 -0.77 -25.54
N VAL A 748 8.82 -1.56 -24.54
CA VAL A 748 9.98 -1.33 -23.70
C VAL A 748 10.66 -2.66 -23.38
N THR A 749 11.98 -2.67 -23.46
CA THR A 749 12.80 -3.81 -23.01
C THR A 749 13.35 -3.50 -21.62
N VAL A 750 13.12 -4.41 -20.69
CA VAL A 750 13.51 -4.31 -19.29
C VAL A 750 14.61 -5.33 -19.04
N ASN A 751 15.74 -4.89 -18.49
CA ASN A 751 16.81 -5.81 -18.12
C ASN A 751 16.69 -6.16 -16.62
N ILE A 752 16.72 -7.45 -16.30
CA ILE A 752 16.68 -7.94 -14.92
C ILE A 752 17.90 -7.45 -14.11
N LYS A 753 19.05 -7.25 -14.75
CA LYS A 753 20.23 -6.65 -14.09
C LYS A 753 19.98 -5.26 -13.52
N ASP A 754 19.04 -4.51 -14.10
CA ASP A 754 18.69 -3.17 -13.63
C ASP A 754 17.84 -3.25 -12.33
N HIS A 755 17.39 -4.45 -11.97
CA HIS A 755 16.55 -4.83 -10.84
C HIS A 755 17.27 -5.82 -9.93
N GLY A 756 18.57 -5.59 -9.67
CA GLY A 756 19.37 -6.44 -8.78
C GLY A 756 19.68 -7.85 -9.30
N ASN A 757 19.17 -8.25 -10.47
CA ASN A 757 19.01 -9.64 -10.90
C ASN A 757 18.09 -10.46 -9.98
N ASP A 758 17.12 -9.81 -9.34
CA ASP A 758 16.16 -10.51 -8.47
C ASP A 758 15.35 -11.51 -9.29
N THR A 759 15.06 -12.67 -8.69
CA THR A 759 14.23 -13.73 -9.27
C THR A 759 12.90 -13.82 -8.52
N GLY A 760 11.86 -14.30 -9.19
CA GLY A 760 10.50 -14.36 -8.68
C GLY A 760 9.56 -13.42 -9.42
N THR A 761 8.44 -13.07 -8.81
CA THR A 761 7.41 -12.24 -9.45
C THR A 761 7.89 -10.79 -9.64
N TYR A 762 7.77 -10.29 -10.86
CA TYR A 762 7.96 -8.89 -11.21
C TYR A 762 6.61 -8.27 -11.57
N ASN A 763 6.36 -7.08 -11.06
CA ASN A 763 5.19 -6.30 -11.43
C ASN A 763 5.53 -5.38 -12.58
N VAL A 764 4.68 -5.38 -13.61
CA VAL A 764 4.83 -4.54 -14.80
C VAL A 764 3.54 -3.77 -14.98
N HIS A 765 3.59 -2.48 -14.69
CA HIS A 765 2.43 -1.61 -14.86
C HIS A 765 2.65 -0.72 -16.08
N ALA A 766 1.60 -0.40 -16.81
CA ALA A 766 1.66 0.57 -17.91
C ALA A 766 0.76 1.77 -17.60
N TYR A 767 1.33 2.97 -17.69
CA TYR A 767 0.62 4.23 -17.49
C TYR A 767 0.71 5.08 -18.76
N ALA A 768 -0.42 5.60 -19.22
CA ALA A 768 -0.42 6.72 -20.15
C ALA A 768 -0.13 8.01 -19.40
N VAL A 769 0.74 8.83 -19.97
CA VAL A 769 1.00 10.19 -19.49
C VAL A 769 0.37 11.14 -20.49
N ASP A 770 -0.62 11.90 -20.04
CA ASP A 770 -1.26 12.89 -20.90
C ASP A 770 -0.36 14.11 -21.15
N THR A 771 -0.72 14.98 -22.10
CA THR A 771 0.05 16.20 -22.43
C THR A 771 0.11 17.23 -21.29
N THR A 772 -0.65 17.04 -20.20
CA THR A 772 -0.60 17.87 -19.00
C THR A 772 0.24 17.25 -17.88
N GLY A 773 0.76 16.04 -18.08
CA GLY A 773 1.63 15.33 -17.15
C GLY A 773 0.90 14.41 -16.15
N ASN A 774 -0.41 14.18 -16.31
CA ASN A 774 -1.13 13.26 -15.42
C ASN A 774 -0.95 11.81 -15.87
N PHE A 775 -0.90 10.91 -14.88
CA PHE A 775 -0.72 9.47 -15.09
C PHE A 775 -2.07 8.74 -15.05
N GLN A 776 -2.32 7.86 -16.02
CA GLN A 776 -3.50 7.00 -16.06
C GLN A 776 -3.07 5.54 -16.22
N VAL A 777 -3.46 4.67 -15.28
CA VAL A 777 -3.23 3.21 -15.41
C VAL A 777 -3.94 2.70 -16.66
N LEU A 778 -3.18 2.06 -17.54
CA LEU A 778 -3.70 1.34 -18.70
C LEU A 778 -4.01 -0.11 -18.32
N LYS A 779 -2.98 -0.84 -17.89
CA LYS A 779 -3.02 -2.24 -17.47
C LYS A 779 -1.86 -2.55 -16.52
N THR A 780 -2.02 -3.63 -15.78
CA THR A 780 -0.97 -4.24 -14.99
C THR A 780 -0.86 -5.70 -15.39
N ILE A 781 0.34 -6.24 -15.31
CA ILE A 781 0.61 -7.66 -15.49
C ILE A 781 1.76 -8.04 -14.58
N GLU A 782 1.76 -9.27 -14.12
CA GLU A 782 2.90 -9.87 -13.44
C GLU A 782 3.63 -10.79 -14.41
N ILE A 783 4.95 -10.81 -14.32
CA ILE A 783 5.77 -11.82 -14.97
C ILE A 783 6.56 -12.55 -13.90
N GLU A 784 6.51 -13.88 -13.94
CA GLU A 784 7.44 -14.68 -13.16
C GLU A 784 8.80 -14.62 -13.85
N VAL A 785 9.77 -13.98 -13.21
CA VAL A 785 11.18 -14.13 -13.57
C VAL A 785 11.63 -15.42 -12.88
N PRO A 786 11.77 -16.54 -13.60
CA PRO A 786 12.07 -17.81 -12.95
C PRO A 786 13.39 -17.73 -12.16
N GLU A 787 13.55 -18.60 -11.16
CA GLU A 787 14.88 -19.03 -10.66
C GLU A 787 15.60 -19.80 -11.77
N GLU A 788 15.76 -19.18 -12.94
CA GLU A 788 16.66 -19.63 -13.97
C GLU A 788 17.88 -18.73 -13.88
N ASN A 789 18.97 -19.34 -13.42
CA ASN A 789 20.34 -18.92 -13.72
C ASN A 789 20.37 -18.20 -15.08
N ASN A 790 21.07 -17.06 -15.19
CA ASN A 790 21.37 -16.26 -16.38
C ASN A 790 21.74 -17.03 -17.69
N ALA A 791 20.92 -17.96 -18.16
CA ALA A 791 21.33 -19.07 -19.03
C ALA A 791 20.19 -19.66 -19.87
N ALA A 792 19.01 -19.03 -19.95
CA ALA A 792 18.02 -19.38 -20.96
C ALA A 792 18.56 -18.99 -22.35
N GLY A 793 19.28 -19.93 -22.97
CA GLY A 793 20.01 -19.77 -24.23
C GLY A 793 21.46 -20.27 -24.19
N LEU A 794 22.00 -20.61 -23.01
CA LEU A 794 23.36 -21.10 -22.84
C LEU A 794 23.40 -22.62 -22.61
N THR A 795 24.41 -23.27 -23.14
CA THR A 795 24.54 -24.72 -23.19
C THR A 795 25.28 -25.22 -21.97
N SER A 796 24.61 -25.94 -21.07
CA SER A 796 25.26 -26.56 -19.90
C SER A 796 26.37 -27.53 -20.31
N ILE A 797 27.50 -27.50 -19.59
CA ILE A 797 28.60 -28.48 -19.72
C ILE A 797 28.35 -29.72 -18.84
N ILE A 798 27.70 -29.53 -17.68
CA ILE A 798 27.32 -30.60 -16.75
C ILE A 798 26.07 -31.30 -17.26
N GLY A 799 26.06 -32.63 -17.16
CA GLY A 799 24.93 -33.48 -17.46
C GLY A 799 25.33 -34.74 -18.22
N ASN A 800 24.53 -35.80 -18.07
CA ASN A 800 24.68 -37.01 -18.87
C ASN A 800 24.13 -36.74 -20.28
N GLY A 801 25.03 -36.64 -21.27
CA GLY A 801 24.63 -36.43 -22.66
C GLY A 801 23.79 -37.60 -23.20
N THR A 802 22.75 -37.30 -23.97
CA THR A 802 21.93 -38.30 -24.69
C THR A 802 22.58 -38.78 -26.00
N VAL A 803 23.78 -38.27 -26.31
CA VAL A 803 24.50 -38.52 -27.56
C VAL A 803 24.98 -39.97 -27.64
N ARG A 804 24.76 -40.60 -28.80
CA ARG A 804 25.22 -41.96 -29.08
C ARG A 804 26.54 -41.97 -29.85
N VAL A 805 27.26 -43.09 -29.79
CA VAL A 805 28.53 -43.28 -30.54
C VAL A 805 28.35 -42.92 -32.01
N GLU A 806 27.25 -43.37 -32.62
CA GLU A 806 26.97 -43.17 -34.04
C GLU A 806 26.85 -41.69 -34.41
N GLN A 807 26.37 -40.85 -33.49
CA GLN A 807 26.21 -39.41 -33.73
C GLN A 807 27.56 -38.67 -33.69
N LEU A 808 28.47 -39.06 -32.78
CA LEU A 808 29.83 -38.52 -32.74
C LEU A 808 30.67 -39.01 -33.93
N VAL A 809 30.50 -40.27 -34.33
CA VAL A 809 31.13 -40.84 -35.52
C VAL A 809 30.60 -40.14 -36.78
N TYR A 810 29.30 -39.89 -36.87
CA TYR A 810 28.70 -39.13 -37.96
C TYR A 810 29.25 -37.70 -38.03
N LEU A 811 29.32 -37.00 -36.88
CA LEU A 811 29.93 -35.68 -36.79
C LEU A 811 31.35 -35.69 -37.37
N TYR A 812 32.20 -36.63 -36.94
CA TYR A 812 33.57 -36.75 -37.42
C TYR A 812 33.61 -36.99 -38.93
N ASN A 813 32.88 -37.98 -39.44
CA ASN A 813 32.85 -38.32 -40.87
C ASN A 813 32.30 -37.16 -41.72
N SER A 814 31.37 -36.37 -41.18
CA SER A 814 30.82 -35.17 -41.87
C SER A 814 31.86 -34.06 -42.07
N SER A 815 32.99 -34.11 -41.35
CA SER A 815 34.08 -33.14 -41.52
C SER A 815 34.87 -33.35 -42.81
N GLY A 816 34.78 -34.52 -43.44
CA GLY A 816 35.56 -34.89 -44.61
C GLY A 816 37.03 -35.20 -44.30
N HIS A 817 37.39 -35.41 -43.03
CA HIS A 817 38.73 -35.78 -42.61
C HIS A 817 38.84 -37.28 -42.33
N ASP A 818 39.94 -37.89 -42.76
CA ASP A 818 40.26 -39.29 -42.44
C ASP A 818 40.63 -39.42 -40.96
N PHE A 819 40.15 -40.49 -40.30
CA PHE A 819 40.57 -40.77 -38.93
C PHE A 819 42.04 -41.18 -38.91
N PRO A 820 42.90 -40.59 -38.05
CA PRO A 820 44.34 -40.83 -38.12
C PRO A 820 44.70 -42.30 -37.86
N SER A 821 45.42 -42.91 -38.81
CA SER A 821 45.91 -44.30 -38.65
C SER A 821 46.88 -44.45 -37.47
N TYR A 822 47.46 -43.33 -37.00
CA TYR A 822 48.25 -43.31 -35.78
C TYR A 822 47.52 -43.96 -34.59
N TYR A 823 46.20 -43.77 -34.44
CA TYR A 823 45.46 -44.34 -33.31
C TYR A 823 45.07 -45.82 -33.51
N THR A 824 45.10 -46.33 -34.75
CA THR A 824 44.77 -47.72 -35.06
C THR A 824 46.01 -48.62 -35.14
N GLU A 825 47.19 -48.05 -35.37
CA GLU A 825 48.46 -48.78 -35.53
C GLU A 825 49.24 -48.97 -34.21
N ASN A 826 50.34 -49.72 -34.28
CA ASN A 826 51.32 -49.90 -33.19
C ASN A 826 50.73 -50.35 -31.85
N GLY A 827 49.66 -51.16 -31.88
CA GLY A 827 49.05 -51.74 -30.69
C GLY A 827 48.09 -50.80 -29.93
N ARG A 828 47.82 -49.60 -30.46
CA ARG A 828 46.84 -48.65 -29.89
C ARG A 828 45.40 -49.10 -30.18
N ASN A 829 45.13 -49.62 -31.38
CA ASN A 829 43.86 -50.26 -31.77
C ASN A 829 42.58 -49.43 -31.49
N VAL A 830 42.65 -48.10 -31.52
CA VAL A 830 41.50 -47.21 -31.35
C VAL A 830 41.08 -46.68 -32.71
N ASP A 831 39.97 -47.18 -33.26
CA ASP A 831 39.30 -46.59 -34.42
C ASP A 831 38.32 -45.48 -34.00
N ILE A 832 37.66 -44.82 -34.96
CA ILE A 832 36.72 -43.72 -34.67
C ILE A 832 35.53 -44.14 -33.78
N ASN A 833 35.03 -45.38 -33.92
CA ASN A 833 33.95 -45.87 -33.07
C ASN A 833 34.44 -46.04 -31.64
N ARG A 834 35.60 -46.65 -31.45
CA ARG A 834 36.20 -46.80 -30.12
C ARG A 834 36.56 -45.45 -29.52
N PHE A 835 37.07 -44.51 -30.30
CA PHE A 835 37.39 -43.16 -29.85
C PHE A 835 36.15 -42.41 -29.34
N ALA A 836 35.05 -42.41 -30.10
CA ALA A 836 33.78 -41.82 -29.67
C ALA A 836 33.21 -42.51 -28.42
N GLN A 837 33.30 -43.84 -28.35
CA GLN A 837 32.88 -44.61 -27.18
C GLN A 837 33.69 -44.23 -25.92
N LEU A 838 35.00 -44.02 -26.03
CA LEU A 838 35.85 -43.56 -24.91
C LEU A 838 35.40 -42.19 -24.38
N TYR A 839 35.04 -41.24 -25.24
CA TYR A 839 34.49 -39.94 -24.79
C TYR A 839 33.18 -40.10 -24.02
N ILE A 840 32.26 -40.93 -24.50
CA ILE A 840 30.98 -41.16 -23.81
C ILE A 840 31.21 -41.82 -22.44
N GLU A 841 32.06 -42.84 -22.36
CA GLU A 841 32.39 -43.52 -21.11
C GLU A 841 32.96 -42.57 -20.06
N GLU A 842 34.00 -41.82 -20.44
CA GLU A 842 34.70 -40.93 -19.50
C GLU A 842 33.84 -39.71 -19.12
N ALA A 843 33.03 -39.18 -20.05
CA ALA A 843 32.21 -37.99 -19.80
C ALA A 843 31.03 -38.34 -18.87
N ASN A 844 30.35 -39.45 -19.13
CA ASN A 844 29.30 -39.95 -18.25
C ASN A 844 29.83 -40.27 -16.84
N ALA A 845 31.05 -40.83 -16.75
CA ALA A 845 31.65 -41.14 -15.45
C ALA A 845 31.87 -39.88 -14.59
N GLU A 846 32.08 -38.71 -15.21
CA GLU A 846 32.29 -37.44 -14.51
C GLU A 846 31.04 -36.54 -14.49
N ASN A 847 29.90 -36.97 -15.04
CA ASN A 847 28.68 -36.17 -15.25
C ASN A 847 28.92 -34.94 -16.17
N ILE A 848 29.66 -35.15 -17.25
CA ILE A 848 29.96 -34.16 -18.28
C ILE A 848 29.32 -34.60 -19.59
N ARG A 849 28.87 -33.63 -20.37
CA ARG A 849 28.29 -33.85 -21.69
C ARG A 849 29.36 -34.29 -22.70
N ALA A 850 29.22 -35.52 -23.20
CA ALA A 850 30.16 -36.11 -24.16
C ALA A 850 30.23 -35.35 -25.49
N ASP A 851 29.11 -34.79 -25.95
CA ASP A 851 29.02 -33.97 -27.15
C ASP A 851 29.81 -32.66 -27.03
N VAL A 852 29.81 -32.04 -25.84
CA VAL A 852 30.64 -30.84 -25.54
C VAL A 852 32.13 -31.19 -25.61
N ALA A 853 32.56 -32.23 -24.87
CA ALA A 853 33.96 -32.62 -24.81
C ALA A 853 34.50 -33.05 -26.20
N PHE A 854 33.71 -33.81 -26.95
CA PHE A 854 34.08 -34.26 -28.30
C PHE A 854 34.16 -33.09 -29.28
N ALA A 855 33.19 -32.16 -29.26
CA ALA A 855 33.21 -30.97 -30.11
C ALA A 855 34.40 -30.05 -29.80
N GLN A 856 34.70 -29.84 -28.51
CA GLN A 856 35.88 -29.09 -28.08
C GLN A 856 37.16 -29.76 -28.59
N ALA A 857 37.27 -31.09 -28.50
CA ALA A 857 38.44 -31.80 -29.00
C ALA A 857 38.64 -31.62 -30.52
N MET A 858 37.56 -31.62 -31.30
CA MET A 858 37.64 -31.36 -32.75
C MET A 858 38.07 -29.93 -33.05
N LYS A 859 37.60 -28.95 -32.28
CA LYS A 859 38.02 -27.54 -32.38
C LYS A 859 39.52 -27.40 -32.09
N GLU A 860 39.98 -27.95 -30.98
CA GLU A 860 41.35 -27.82 -30.46
C GLU A 860 42.38 -28.52 -31.35
N THR A 861 42.05 -29.71 -31.83
CA THR A 861 42.98 -30.51 -32.64
C THR A 861 42.88 -30.22 -34.13
N GLY A 862 41.93 -29.39 -34.55
CA GLY A 862 41.60 -29.20 -35.96
C GLY A 862 41.17 -30.51 -36.61
N TRP A 863 40.19 -31.20 -36.01
CA TRP A 863 39.70 -32.52 -36.40
C TRP A 863 40.78 -33.61 -36.41
N LEU A 864 41.50 -33.73 -35.28
CA LEU A 864 42.57 -34.71 -35.05
C LEU A 864 43.77 -34.62 -36.01
N LYS A 865 43.93 -33.50 -36.72
CA LYS A 865 45.10 -33.27 -37.59
C LYS A 865 46.31 -32.69 -36.84
N PHE A 866 46.08 -32.05 -35.69
CA PHE A 866 47.10 -31.44 -34.83
C PHE A 866 48.00 -30.46 -35.58
N GLY A 867 47.47 -29.27 -35.89
CA GLY A 867 48.18 -28.20 -36.59
C GLY A 867 48.78 -27.10 -35.69
N GLY A 868 48.71 -27.27 -34.37
CA GLY A 868 49.15 -26.30 -33.36
C GLY A 868 50.38 -26.75 -32.57
N GLN A 869 50.53 -26.23 -31.34
CA GLN A 869 51.67 -26.54 -30.45
C GLN A 869 51.67 -27.98 -29.91
N VAL A 870 50.51 -28.64 -29.92
CA VAL A 870 50.35 -30.03 -29.47
C VAL A 870 50.31 -30.97 -30.68
N SER A 871 51.00 -32.11 -30.56
CA SER A 871 51.11 -33.17 -31.57
C SER A 871 50.21 -34.38 -31.28
N ILE A 872 49.91 -35.13 -32.33
CA ILE A 872 49.10 -36.36 -32.27
C ILE A 872 49.65 -37.41 -31.29
N SER A 873 50.98 -37.46 -31.12
CA SER A 873 51.66 -38.40 -30.22
C SER A 873 51.51 -38.07 -28.73
N GLN A 874 50.93 -36.92 -28.38
CA GLN A 874 50.78 -36.51 -26.97
C GLN A 874 49.47 -36.99 -26.34
N PHE A 875 48.49 -37.43 -27.13
CA PHE A 875 47.12 -37.73 -26.68
C PHE A 875 46.48 -36.59 -25.88
N ASN A 876 46.85 -35.34 -26.20
CA ASN A 876 46.32 -34.16 -25.55
C ASN A 876 45.30 -33.49 -26.49
N PHE A 877 44.03 -33.81 -26.28
CA PHE A 877 42.94 -33.43 -27.18
C PHE A 877 42.39 -32.03 -26.92
N ALA A 878 42.87 -31.32 -25.89
CA ALA A 878 42.32 -30.03 -25.49
C ALA A 878 43.39 -28.97 -25.19
N GLY A 879 44.61 -29.15 -25.72
CA GLY A 879 45.68 -28.16 -25.58
C GLY A 879 46.20 -27.99 -24.16
N LEU A 880 45.98 -28.95 -23.25
CA LEU A 880 46.23 -28.77 -21.82
C LEU A 880 47.70 -28.44 -21.52
N GLY A 881 47.91 -27.23 -21.00
CA GLY A 881 49.17 -26.54 -20.68
C GLY A 881 50.13 -26.35 -21.85
N ALA A 882 49.59 -26.25 -23.07
CA ALA A 882 50.23 -25.45 -24.09
C ALA A 882 49.99 -23.96 -23.76
N THR A 883 50.99 -23.12 -23.96
CA THR A 883 50.97 -21.70 -23.57
C THR A 883 51.48 -20.83 -24.72
N ASP A 884 51.04 -19.56 -24.74
CA ASP A 884 51.37 -18.58 -25.80
C ASP A 884 52.88 -18.27 -25.89
N ASP A 885 53.67 -18.65 -24.89
CA ASP A 885 55.14 -18.55 -24.85
C ASP A 885 55.88 -19.75 -25.51
N GLY A 886 55.15 -20.75 -26.01
CA GLY A 886 55.70 -21.85 -26.79
C GLY A 886 55.83 -23.20 -26.10
N ALA A 887 55.28 -23.40 -24.88
CA ALA A 887 55.31 -24.71 -24.24
C ALA A 887 54.52 -25.77 -25.03
N ALA A 888 55.08 -26.96 -25.20
CA ALA A 888 54.55 -28.02 -26.06
C ALA A 888 53.26 -28.71 -25.53
N GLY A 889 52.75 -28.34 -24.35
CA GLY A 889 51.62 -29.03 -23.72
C GLY A 889 51.97 -30.40 -23.12
N MET A 890 51.08 -30.93 -22.30
CA MET A 890 51.29 -32.22 -21.61
C MET A 890 51.22 -33.40 -22.57
N SER A 891 52.05 -34.43 -22.34
CA SER A 891 52.03 -35.70 -23.06
C SER A 891 51.46 -36.83 -22.20
N PHE A 892 50.21 -37.19 -22.45
CA PHE A 892 49.55 -38.30 -21.77
C PHE A 892 50.06 -39.65 -22.27
N ALA A 893 50.56 -39.74 -23.51
CA ALA A 893 51.26 -40.92 -24.01
C ALA A 893 52.55 -41.21 -23.21
N GLN A 894 53.32 -40.18 -22.86
CA GLN A 894 54.53 -40.34 -22.05
C GLN A 894 54.20 -40.75 -20.61
N LYS A 895 53.15 -40.16 -20.02
CA LYS A 895 52.78 -40.43 -18.62
C LYS A 895 52.04 -41.75 -18.42
N TYR A 896 51.17 -42.12 -19.36
CA TYR A 896 50.22 -43.23 -19.21
C TYR A 896 50.37 -44.35 -20.26
N GLY A 897 51.35 -44.21 -21.15
CA GLY A 897 51.71 -45.18 -22.17
C GLY A 897 51.16 -44.83 -23.55
N ASP A 898 51.93 -45.15 -24.59
CA ASP A 898 51.58 -44.94 -26.00
C ASP A 898 50.65 -46.06 -26.52
N ASN A 899 49.48 -46.19 -25.90
CA ASN A 899 48.49 -47.25 -26.11
C ASN A 899 47.05 -46.71 -25.88
N GLU A 900 46.03 -47.56 -25.97
CA GLU A 900 44.63 -47.16 -25.69
C GLU A 900 44.44 -46.51 -24.32
N ASN A 901 45.17 -46.96 -23.29
CA ASN A 901 45.08 -46.38 -21.95
C ASN A 901 45.58 -44.93 -21.94
N GLY A 902 46.69 -44.62 -22.62
CA GLY A 902 47.15 -43.24 -22.77
C GLY A 902 46.14 -42.34 -23.48
N ILE A 903 45.49 -42.84 -24.52
CA ILE A 903 44.40 -42.15 -25.22
C ILE A 903 43.25 -41.87 -24.26
N ARG A 904 42.79 -42.88 -23.52
CA ARG A 904 41.73 -42.74 -22.50
C ARG A 904 42.11 -41.74 -21.41
N MET A 905 43.35 -41.74 -20.92
CA MET A 905 43.79 -40.78 -19.89
C MET A 905 43.84 -39.34 -20.42
N GLY A 906 44.21 -39.14 -21.69
CA GLY A 906 44.11 -37.83 -22.34
C GLY A 906 42.68 -37.30 -22.44
N ILE A 907 41.74 -38.17 -22.81
CA ILE A 907 40.29 -37.86 -22.85
C ILE A 907 39.78 -37.54 -21.43
N ARG A 908 40.12 -38.37 -20.44
CA ARG A 908 39.75 -38.14 -19.03
C ARG A 908 40.28 -36.80 -18.52
N ALA A 909 41.53 -36.46 -18.83
CA ALA A 909 42.14 -35.20 -18.39
C ALA A 909 41.35 -33.98 -18.89
N GLN A 910 40.93 -33.99 -20.16
CA GLN A 910 40.07 -32.94 -20.72
C GLN A 910 38.73 -32.86 -19.98
N ILE A 911 38.06 -34.00 -19.79
CA ILE A 911 36.74 -34.07 -19.15
C ILE A 911 36.79 -33.58 -17.70
N GLN A 912 37.83 -33.97 -16.96
CA GLN A 912 38.05 -33.50 -15.60
C GLN A 912 38.28 -31.98 -15.59
N HIS A 913 39.02 -31.41 -16.55
CA HIS A 913 39.14 -29.96 -16.65
C HIS A 913 37.82 -29.27 -17.02
N LEU A 914 37.01 -29.82 -17.94
CA LEU A 914 35.67 -29.30 -18.22
C LEU A 914 34.79 -29.32 -16.96
N LYS A 915 34.87 -30.37 -16.15
CA LYS A 915 34.21 -30.43 -14.83
C LYS A 915 34.76 -29.40 -13.87
N ALA A 916 36.06 -29.13 -13.89
CA ALA A 916 36.67 -28.09 -13.08
C ALA A 916 36.08 -26.72 -13.42
N TYR A 917 35.99 -26.39 -14.72
CA TYR A 917 35.37 -25.15 -15.18
C TYR A 917 33.88 -25.09 -14.86
N ALA A 918 33.16 -26.19 -15.05
CA ALA A 918 31.70 -26.17 -15.02
C ALA A 918 31.07 -26.38 -13.63
N SER A 919 31.82 -26.91 -12.66
CA SER A 919 31.26 -27.33 -11.37
C SER A 919 32.29 -27.32 -10.24
N THR A 920 31.78 -27.23 -9.01
CA THR A 920 32.54 -27.44 -7.76
C THR A 920 32.49 -28.89 -7.26
N GLU A 921 31.69 -29.77 -7.89
CA GLU A 921 31.53 -31.17 -7.47
C GLU A 921 32.85 -31.96 -7.54
N PRO A 922 33.14 -32.86 -6.59
CA PRO A 922 34.36 -33.66 -6.61
C PRO A 922 34.47 -34.53 -7.87
N LEU A 923 35.71 -34.87 -8.25
CA LEU A 923 35.96 -35.85 -9.32
C LEU A 923 35.48 -37.23 -8.90
N ASN A 924 34.85 -37.96 -9.82
CA ASN A 924 34.38 -39.32 -9.58
C ASN A 924 35.48 -40.35 -9.83
N ASN A 925 36.42 -40.05 -10.75
CA ASN A 925 37.62 -40.83 -10.98
C ASN A 925 38.87 -40.13 -10.43
N ALA A 926 39.95 -40.90 -10.27
CA ALA A 926 41.24 -40.33 -9.91
C ALA A 926 41.66 -39.22 -10.88
N CYS A 927 42.17 -38.12 -10.33
CA CYS A 927 42.71 -37.01 -11.11
C CYS A 927 43.94 -37.45 -11.92
N VAL A 928 43.93 -37.25 -13.24
CA VAL A 928 45.02 -37.69 -14.14
C VAL A 928 45.95 -36.56 -14.58
N ASP A 929 45.59 -35.32 -14.25
CA ASP A 929 46.36 -34.13 -14.61
C ASP A 929 46.36 -33.16 -13.43
N GLU A 930 47.55 -32.93 -12.87
CA GLU A 930 47.75 -32.12 -11.65
C GLU A 930 47.30 -30.66 -11.81
N ARG A 931 47.20 -30.18 -13.06
CA ARG A 931 46.73 -28.82 -13.38
C ARG A 931 45.23 -28.63 -13.19
N PHE A 932 44.48 -29.69 -12.92
CA PHE A 932 43.08 -29.61 -12.53
C PHE A 932 42.83 -28.59 -11.41
N ASN A 933 43.75 -28.50 -10.44
CA ASN A 933 43.65 -27.58 -9.31
C ASN A 933 43.97 -26.11 -9.66
N LEU A 934 44.48 -25.82 -10.86
CA LEU A 934 44.76 -24.46 -11.31
C LEU A 934 43.50 -23.76 -11.87
N VAL A 935 42.45 -24.52 -12.16
CA VAL A 935 41.19 -23.98 -12.65
C VAL A 935 40.36 -23.47 -11.47
N LYS A 936 39.92 -22.21 -11.53
CA LYS A 936 38.91 -21.69 -10.60
C LYS A 936 37.63 -22.50 -10.76
N ARG A 937 37.30 -23.32 -9.75
CA ARG A 937 36.20 -24.28 -9.83
C ARG A 937 34.85 -23.59 -10.07
N GLY A 938 34.03 -24.14 -10.97
CA GLY A 938 32.68 -23.62 -11.26
C GLY A 938 32.64 -22.25 -11.96
N CYS A 939 33.75 -21.75 -12.49
CA CYS A 939 33.81 -20.41 -13.07
C CYS A 939 33.16 -20.27 -14.46
N ALA A 940 32.89 -21.38 -15.16
CA ALA A 940 32.29 -21.43 -16.50
C ALA A 940 31.32 -22.63 -16.62
N PRO A 941 30.12 -22.58 -16.00
CA PRO A 941 29.10 -23.63 -16.09
C PRO A 941 28.55 -23.92 -17.50
N TYR A 942 28.67 -22.97 -18.43
CA TYR A 942 28.12 -23.06 -19.78
C TYR A 942 29.21 -23.04 -20.87
N VAL A 943 28.96 -23.71 -21.99
CA VAL A 943 29.91 -23.84 -23.12
C VAL A 943 30.32 -22.46 -23.65
N GLU A 944 29.37 -21.54 -23.77
CA GLU A 944 29.58 -20.17 -24.22
C GLU A 944 30.55 -19.41 -23.31
N TRP A 945 30.55 -19.74 -22.02
CA TRP A 945 31.42 -19.14 -21.00
C TRP A 945 32.81 -19.79 -20.89
N LEU A 946 33.11 -20.80 -21.72
CA LEU A 946 34.49 -21.26 -21.89
C LEU A 946 35.35 -20.19 -22.60
N GLY A 947 34.76 -19.21 -23.28
CA GLY A 947 35.45 -18.01 -23.74
C GLY A 947 35.46 -16.94 -22.65
N GLN A 948 36.66 -16.49 -22.24
CA GLN A 948 36.81 -15.49 -21.17
C GLN A 948 36.09 -14.17 -21.47
N LYS A 949 35.99 -13.78 -22.75
CA LYS A 949 35.34 -12.54 -23.17
C LYS A 949 33.82 -12.62 -23.13
N GLU A 950 33.27 -13.82 -23.27
CA GLU A 950 31.83 -14.09 -23.25
C GLU A 950 31.34 -14.51 -21.85
N ASN A 951 32.26 -14.83 -20.94
CA ASN A 951 31.96 -15.11 -19.55
C ASN A 951 31.84 -13.82 -18.72
N PRO A 952 30.71 -13.54 -18.08
CA PRO A 952 30.51 -12.35 -17.24
C PRO A 952 31.52 -12.21 -16.10
N ASN A 953 32.11 -13.32 -15.64
CA ASN A 953 33.08 -13.34 -14.56
C ASN A 953 34.54 -13.16 -15.05
N GLY A 954 34.76 -13.06 -16.37
CA GLY A 954 36.09 -12.90 -16.96
C GLY A 954 37.00 -14.14 -16.90
N TYR A 955 36.47 -15.29 -16.46
CA TYR A 955 37.17 -16.59 -16.43
C TYR A 955 36.75 -17.46 -17.62
N GLY A 956 37.54 -18.47 -17.97
CA GLY A 956 37.23 -19.34 -19.10
C GLY A 956 38.45 -20.10 -19.61
N TRP A 957 38.20 -21.13 -20.41
CA TRP A 957 39.21 -22.00 -21.02
C TRP A 957 40.15 -21.25 -21.95
N ALA A 958 39.63 -20.31 -22.74
CA ALA A 958 40.40 -19.57 -23.74
C ALA A 958 40.21 -18.05 -23.62
N THR A 959 41.28 -17.30 -23.90
CA THR A 959 41.32 -15.83 -23.88
C THR A 959 40.70 -15.19 -25.13
N GLY A 960 40.54 -15.97 -26.21
CA GLY A 960 39.98 -15.52 -27.49
C GLY A 960 38.47 -15.30 -27.45
N ALA A 961 37.98 -14.35 -28.26
CA ALA A 961 36.53 -14.12 -28.42
C ALA A 961 35.88 -15.28 -29.20
N ASN A 962 34.59 -15.52 -28.95
CA ASN A 962 33.76 -16.53 -29.60
C ASN A 962 34.27 -17.97 -29.45
N TYR A 963 35.10 -18.26 -28.44
CA TYR A 963 35.64 -19.60 -28.25
C TYR A 963 34.52 -20.62 -28.04
N GLY A 964 33.64 -20.35 -27.07
CA GLY A 964 32.49 -21.19 -26.74
C GLY A 964 31.51 -21.33 -27.91
N GLN A 965 31.21 -20.23 -28.61
CA GLN A 965 30.34 -20.27 -29.81
C GLN A 965 30.87 -21.23 -30.87
N GLY A 966 32.18 -21.27 -31.12
CA GLY A 966 32.72 -22.21 -32.10
C GLY A 966 32.68 -23.68 -31.65
N ILE A 967 32.49 -23.97 -30.35
CA ILE A 967 32.17 -25.33 -29.87
C ILE A 967 30.70 -25.62 -30.18
N ILE A 968 29.80 -24.68 -29.91
CA ILE A 968 28.36 -24.78 -30.24
C ILE A 968 28.15 -25.03 -31.74
N ASP A 969 28.87 -24.34 -32.61
CA ASP A 969 28.76 -24.51 -34.06
C ASP A 969 29.13 -25.94 -34.50
N ILE A 970 30.06 -26.59 -33.80
CA ILE A 970 30.42 -28.00 -34.04
C ILE A 970 29.36 -28.92 -33.45
N MET A 971 28.86 -28.63 -32.23
CA MET A 971 27.80 -29.41 -31.59
C MET A 971 26.51 -29.44 -32.42
N ASN A 972 26.13 -28.31 -33.04
CA ASN A 972 24.95 -28.20 -33.89
C ASN A 972 25.00 -29.07 -35.16
N ARG A 973 26.17 -29.66 -35.49
CA ARG A 973 26.33 -30.62 -36.59
C ARG A 973 26.14 -32.07 -36.15
N ILE A 974 25.93 -32.32 -34.85
CA ILE A 974 25.60 -33.63 -34.31
C ILE A 974 24.10 -33.85 -34.56
N SER A 975 23.77 -34.72 -35.50
CA SER A 975 22.39 -35.07 -35.88
C SER A 975 21.86 -36.28 -35.12
#